data_AF-A0AB35U556-F1
#
_entry.id   AF-A0AB35U556-F1
#
_cell.length_a   1.000
_cell.length_b   1.000
_cell.length_c   1.000
_cell.angle_alpha   90.00
_cell.angle_beta   90.00
_cell.angle_gamma   90.00
#
_symmetry.space_group_name_H-M   'P 1'
#
loop_
_entity.id
_entity.type
_entity.pdbx_description
1 polymer ?
#
loop_
_entity_poly.entity_id
_entity_poly.type
_entity_poly.pdbx_seq_one_letter_code
_entity_poly.pdbx_strand_id
1 'polypeptide(L)'
;MNHWNLPLLQMHRTCSSKLTVLLCTALLAAGCQRAGIKTMTIGEWMHEISQQAGLSASAEETPYFANVTADSTYFAPIQSAADFGILQTEYGIDPDADLSRQWAAYTMVNLLGESLADTSQLRDVSASPFAQHCETAVQLGLMNADAKHRFYPDRVMSQQEALALLADVVQKINDPSLTAKEKIVTAADAQVARIDPLSFDEQSGIILLAPTDGIAPGSMVSWVDEDGQEYVYEVHDVSIDGSQMALHAAPADPGRYSDEVQLEGEDTIDFSKAEILEDPDDDTASIQDPFLSPVSIHQLQRQKTIHGYTVVWSATSSGITASVSKALGPGAEASARLRLNGIKVKYKWYSQKDDVKNAFFRLSAHTEESLQVKAGSYKTLYGDFSTLKAADFPSALSGFLKEKKEMVETEIPICTIRVPVSGSSTVTIKAKLFLRLFTSGKVQLTLSQNHVMGMEARNGSVRAIREFDHDQNALIKADSGLTGNVRFSLDFMKQQLMDISMEAGAKALVSATMHLFDEEGKMESTASQYDADVTEELAQGNPDVLVCTDINAYWLLKLHLNSSSSLLGRLGFGKDLSILDGENASIFPHGRKHMENWQFVDRCSRTSRKEVIQKDSIAVRERIQLASYARAVGVGETVPIEITGLPKGYAKKDLVYSCADSAIAAVSRDGIITGIQPGSTEVTVSTSDGKYKVQLSVLVPSSSAL
;
A
#
# COMPACT_ATOMS: atom_id res chain seq x y z
N MET A 1 -22.68 -36.67 14.42
CA MET A 1 -23.23 -36.04 15.64
C MET A 1 -22.17 -35.05 16.13
N ASN A 2 -21.97 -33.93 15.44
CA ASN A 2 -22.72 -32.66 15.46
C ASN A 2 -22.62 -31.96 16.83
N HIS A 3 -21.78 -30.93 16.93
CA HIS A 3 -22.16 -29.51 17.09
C HIS A 3 -20.86 -28.69 17.32
N TRP A 4 -20.87 -27.40 16.97
CA TRP A 4 -19.75 -26.42 16.98
C TRP A 4 -18.93 -26.29 15.69
N ASN A 5 -19.64 -26.12 14.58
CA ASN A 5 -19.23 -25.27 13.44
C ASN A 5 -20.44 -24.37 13.12
N LEU A 6 -20.20 -23.10 12.75
CA LEU A 6 -21.13 -21.94 12.58
C LEU A 6 -21.29 -21.08 13.87
N PRO A 7 -20.81 -19.82 13.88
CA PRO A 7 -21.12 -18.82 12.85
C PRO A 7 -19.93 -17.91 12.47
N LEU A 8 -19.16 -18.23 11.44
CA LEU A 8 -18.19 -17.30 10.82
C LEU A 8 -18.11 -17.43 9.28
N LEU A 9 -18.98 -18.26 8.68
CA LEU A 9 -18.96 -18.61 7.26
C LEU A 9 -20.15 -18.08 6.45
N GLN A 10 -20.91 -17.13 7.00
CA GLN A 10 -22.06 -16.51 6.29
C GLN A 10 -21.97 -14.99 6.07
N MET A 11 -20.79 -14.38 6.26
CA MET A 11 -20.52 -13.00 5.81
C MET A 11 -19.53 -12.93 4.62
N HIS A 12 -19.13 -14.07 4.04
CA HIS A 12 -18.06 -14.14 3.03
C HIS A 12 -18.51 -14.37 1.57
N ARG A 13 -19.76 -14.05 1.20
CA ARG A 13 -20.23 -14.19 -0.21
C ARG A 13 -21.12 -13.05 -0.75
N THR A 14 -21.05 -11.85 -0.19
CA THR A 14 -21.87 -10.71 -0.67
C THR A 14 -21.11 -9.40 -0.83
N CYS A 15 -19.83 -9.45 -1.23
CA CYS A 15 -19.08 -8.23 -1.57
C CYS A 15 -18.32 -8.37 -2.90
N SER A 16 -18.97 -8.91 -3.92
CA SER A 16 -18.68 -8.61 -5.32
C SER A 16 -19.96 -8.86 -6.11
N SER A 17 -20.31 -8.02 -7.09
CA SER A 17 -21.51 -8.08 -7.95
C SER A 17 -22.84 -7.43 -7.49
N LYS A 18 -22.83 -6.25 -6.86
CA LYS A 18 -24.04 -5.40 -6.82
C LYS A 18 -23.78 -3.94 -7.16
N LEU A 19 -23.51 -3.68 -8.43
CA LEU A 19 -23.77 -2.37 -9.03
C LEU A 19 -24.22 -2.51 -10.49
N THR A 20 -25.26 -3.30 -10.77
CA THR A 20 -26.04 -3.18 -12.02
C THR A 20 -27.38 -3.95 -11.92
N VAL A 21 -28.48 -3.20 -12.06
CA VAL A 21 -29.86 -3.60 -12.43
C VAL A 21 -30.58 -4.66 -11.56
N LEU A 22 -31.53 -4.22 -10.72
CA LEU A 22 -32.90 -4.75 -10.76
C LEU A 22 -33.90 -3.82 -10.07
N LEU A 23 -34.61 -3.08 -10.93
CA LEU A 23 -35.88 -2.40 -10.68
C LEU A 23 -37.02 -3.45 -10.62
N CYS A 24 -38.12 -3.10 -9.95
CA CYS A 24 -39.45 -3.76 -9.94
C CYS A 24 -39.67 -4.94 -8.97
N THR A 25 -40.17 -4.64 -7.76
CA THR A 25 -41.56 -4.93 -7.32
C THR A 25 -41.74 -4.63 -5.82
N ALA A 26 -42.18 -3.41 -5.50
CA ALA A 26 -42.86 -3.14 -4.24
C ALA A 26 -43.72 -1.88 -4.43
N LEU A 27 -44.96 -2.08 -4.87
CA LEU A 27 -46.02 -1.09 -4.80
C LEU A 27 -47.06 -1.60 -3.81
N LEU A 28 -47.63 -0.63 -3.08
CA LEU A 28 -48.78 -0.69 -2.17
C LEU A 28 -48.46 -0.94 -0.69
N ALA A 29 -48.18 0.13 0.06
CA ALA A 29 -49.18 0.71 0.97
C ALA A 29 -48.69 2.01 1.64
N ALA A 30 -49.51 3.06 1.47
CA ALA A 30 -49.77 4.18 2.38
C ALA A 30 -48.64 5.18 2.74
N GLY A 31 -48.73 6.37 2.13
CA GLY A 31 -48.13 7.60 2.66
C GLY A 31 -47.69 8.59 1.58
N CYS A 32 -48.62 9.25 0.88
CA CYS A 32 -48.29 10.33 -0.05
C CYS A 32 -47.72 11.55 0.68
N GLN A 33 -46.40 11.59 0.83
CA GLN A 33 -45.62 12.83 0.75
C GLN A 33 -44.69 12.66 -0.45
N ARG A 34 -44.86 13.49 -1.49
CA ARG A 34 -43.85 13.57 -2.55
C ARG A 34 -42.58 14.07 -1.88
N ALA A 35 -41.64 13.16 -1.60
CA ALA A 35 -40.29 13.54 -1.23
C ALA A 35 -39.78 14.45 -2.36
N GLY A 36 -39.44 15.70 -2.02
CA GLY A 36 -38.85 16.62 -2.98
C GLY A 36 -37.61 15.96 -3.60
N ILE A 37 -37.44 16.13 -4.91
CA ILE A 37 -36.22 15.66 -5.59
C ILE A 37 -35.06 16.41 -4.93
N LYS A 38 -34.13 15.67 -4.31
CA LYS A 38 -32.94 16.25 -3.69
C LYS A 38 -32.07 16.88 -4.77
N THR A 39 -31.82 18.19 -4.68
CA THR A 39 -30.93 18.96 -5.56
C THR A 39 -29.57 19.16 -4.88
N MET A 40 -28.64 19.81 -5.59
CA MET A 40 -27.36 20.26 -5.04
C MET A 40 -27.06 21.68 -5.54
N THR A 41 -26.27 22.42 -4.77
CA THR A 41 -25.77 23.75 -5.17
C THR A 41 -24.54 23.64 -6.06
N ILE A 42 -24.17 24.75 -6.71
CA ILE A 42 -22.91 24.84 -7.48
C ILE A 42 -21.70 24.65 -6.57
N GLY A 43 -21.73 25.15 -5.33
CA GLY A 43 -20.67 24.96 -4.34
C GLY A 43 -20.47 23.49 -3.95
N GLU A 44 -21.57 22.78 -3.67
CA GLU A 44 -21.54 21.33 -3.43
C GLU A 44 -21.02 20.57 -4.66
N TRP A 45 -21.44 20.98 -5.86
CA TRP A 45 -20.96 20.40 -7.11
C TRP A 45 -19.45 20.58 -7.32
N MET A 46 -18.90 21.76 -7.03
CA MET A 46 -17.45 22.01 -7.10
C MET A 46 -16.68 21.17 -6.08
N HIS A 47 -17.24 21.00 -4.87
CA HIS A 47 -16.66 20.12 -3.87
C HIS A 47 -16.58 18.67 -4.37
N GLU A 48 -17.68 18.14 -4.92
CA GLU A 48 -17.73 16.78 -5.48
C GLU A 48 -16.75 16.59 -6.65
N ILE A 49 -16.68 17.56 -7.57
CA ILE A 49 -15.68 17.54 -8.66
C ILE A 49 -14.27 17.49 -8.09
N SER A 50 -13.94 18.39 -7.16
CA SER A 50 -12.61 18.47 -6.58
C SER A 50 -12.19 17.14 -5.93
N GLN A 51 -13.11 16.49 -5.22
CA GLN A 51 -12.85 15.23 -4.54
C GLN A 51 -12.74 14.05 -5.52
N GLN A 52 -13.75 13.87 -6.39
CA GLN A 52 -13.86 12.69 -7.26
C GLN A 52 -12.91 12.74 -8.45
N ALA A 53 -12.65 13.91 -9.03
CA ALA A 53 -11.66 14.08 -10.10
C ALA A 53 -10.21 14.14 -9.56
N GLY A 54 -10.05 14.25 -8.24
CA GLY A 54 -8.76 14.26 -7.56
C GLY A 54 -7.94 15.54 -7.79
N LEU A 55 -8.60 16.70 -7.87
CA LEU A 55 -7.94 17.99 -8.08
C LEU A 55 -6.98 18.30 -6.92
N SER A 56 -5.82 18.86 -7.26
CA SER A 56 -4.87 19.33 -6.23
C SER A 56 -5.41 20.57 -5.53
N ALA A 57 -5.07 20.71 -4.25
CA ALA A 57 -5.28 21.95 -3.53
C ALA A 57 -4.53 23.09 -4.24
N SER A 58 -5.24 24.20 -4.43
CA SER A 58 -4.68 25.42 -5.00
C SER A 58 -3.57 25.98 -4.10
N ALA A 59 -2.52 26.52 -4.71
CA ALA A 59 -1.51 27.30 -4.01
C ALA A 59 -1.89 28.79 -3.92
N GLU A 60 -2.91 29.23 -4.66
CA GLU A 60 -3.34 30.62 -4.70
C GLU A 60 -4.23 30.96 -3.50
N GLU A 61 -3.69 31.79 -2.62
CA GLU A 61 -4.43 32.33 -1.48
C GLU A 61 -5.37 33.47 -1.90
N THR A 62 -5.11 34.12 -3.04
CA THR A 62 -5.96 35.19 -3.55
C THR A 62 -7.17 34.62 -4.30
N PRO A 63 -8.40 35.04 -3.96
CA PRO A 63 -9.61 34.56 -4.63
C PRO A 63 -9.62 34.87 -6.13
N TYR A 64 -9.86 33.87 -6.97
CA TYR A 64 -10.14 34.06 -8.40
C TYR A 64 -11.49 34.75 -8.63
N PHE A 65 -12.47 34.52 -7.76
CA PHE A 65 -13.81 35.10 -7.81
C PHE A 65 -14.02 35.98 -6.59
N ALA A 66 -14.25 37.27 -6.82
CA ALA A 66 -14.33 38.27 -5.74
C ALA A 66 -15.43 37.99 -4.70
N ASN A 67 -16.48 37.25 -5.07
CA ASN A 67 -17.59 36.89 -4.20
C ASN A 67 -17.39 35.56 -3.45
N VAL A 68 -16.28 34.85 -3.68
CA VAL A 68 -15.93 33.61 -2.99
C VAL A 68 -14.66 33.86 -2.17
N THR A 69 -14.82 34.36 -0.96
CA THR A 69 -13.71 34.69 -0.06
C THR A 69 -13.21 33.46 0.70
N ALA A 70 -12.04 33.57 1.34
CA ALA A 70 -11.42 32.49 2.13
C ALA A 70 -12.31 31.91 3.25
N ASP A 71 -13.26 32.70 3.77
CA ASP A 71 -14.23 32.27 4.78
C ASP A 71 -15.34 31.35 4.22
N SER A 72 -15.46 31.22 2.89
CA SER A 72 -16.46 30.35 2.26
C SER A 72 -16.08 28.89 2.41
N THR A 73 -17.04 28.05 2.80
CA THR A 73 -16.90 26.58 2.82
C THR A 73 -16.46 26.01 1.47
N TYR A 74 -16.78 26.70 0.36
CA TYR A 74 -16.47 26.27 -1.00
C TYR A 74 -15.24 26.97 -1.60
N PHE A 75 -14.49 27.76 -0.82
CA PHE A 75 -13.32 28.48 -1.30
C PHE A 75 -12.29 27.56 -1.95
N ALA A 76 -11.81 26.55 -1.22
CA ALA A 76 -10.75 25.66 -1.71
C ALA A 76 -11.15 24.85 -2.98
N PRO A 77 -12.34 24.20 -3.05
CA PRO A 77 -12.77 23.52 -4.27
C PRO A 77 -12.89 24.45 -5.49
N ILE A 78 -13.35 25.69 -5.31
CA ILE A 78 -13.51 26.67 -6.39
C ILE A 78 -12.14 27.14 -6.90
N GLN A 79 -11.18 27.42 -6.00
CA GLN A 79 -9.81 27.76 -6.39
C GLN A 79 -9.14 26.62 -7.17
N SER A 80 -9.26 25.37 -6.68
CA SER A 80 -8.73 24.19 -7.36
C SER A 80 -9.36 23.96 -8.75
N ALA A 81 -10.66 24.22 -8.89
CA ALA A 81 -11.35 24.12 -10.18
C ALA A 81 -10.91 25.22 -11.16
N ALA A 82 -10.63 26.43 -10.67
CA ALA A 82 -10.08 27.52 -11.48
C ALA A 82 -8.65 27.22 -11.94
N ASP A 83 -7.76 26.78 -11.05
CA ASP A 83 -6.38 26.39 -11.38
C ASP A 83 -6.33 25.31 -12.46
N PHE A 84 -7.24 24.33 -12.40
CA PHE A 84 -7.30 23.25 -13.39
C PHE A 84 -7.96 23.69 -14.72
N GLY A 85 -8.50 24.90 -14.79
CA GLY A 85 -9.20 25.43 -15.96
C GLY A 85 -10.62 24.89 -16.15
N ILE A 86 -11.23 24.33 -15.11
CA ILE A 86 -12.65 23.93 -15.11
C ILE A 86 -13.53 25.18 -15.07
N LEU A 87 -13.14 26.15 -14.24
CA LEU A 87 -13.79 27.45 -14.12
C LEU A 87 -12.92 28.53 -14.76
N GLN A 88 -13.54 29.40 -15.55
CA GLN A 88 -12.89 30.56 -16.15
C GLN A 88 -13.37 31.84 -15.45
N THR A 89 -12.45 32.74 -15.15
CA THR A 89 -12.71 33.96 -14.35
C THR A 89 -13.61 34.98 -15.06
N GLU A 90 -13.83 34.82 -16.36
CA GLU A 90 -14.77 35.63 -17.15
C GLU A 90 -16.24 35.36 -16.82
N TYR A 91 -16.57 34.20 -16.25
CA TYR A 91 -17.93 33.85 -15.83
C TYR A 91 -18.10 34.04 -14.33
N GLY A 92 -19.12 34.81 -13.92
CA GLY A 92 -19.49 34.91 -12.51
C GLY A 92 -20.01 33.56 -11.99
N ILE A 93 -19.67 33.24 -10.74
CA ILE A 93 -20.13 32.04 -10.03
C ILE A 93 -20.95 32.44 -8.81
N ASP A 94 -22.07 31.77 -8.57
CA ASP A 94 -22.82 31.87 -7.31
C ASP A 94 -22.84 30.48 -6.66
N PRO A 95 -22.01 30.22 -5.62
CA PRO A 95 -21.91 28.90 -5.02
C PRO A 95 -23.22 28.40 -4.41
N ASP A 96 -24.12 29.29 -4.00
CA ASP A 96 -25.37 28.93 -3.33
C ASP A 96 -26.52 28.65 -4.33
N ALA A 97 -26.32 28.96 -5.61
CA ALA A 97 -27.31 28.71 -6.64
C ALA A 97 -27.48 27.21 -6.92
N ASP A 98 -28.70 26.80 -7.30
CA ASP A 98 -29.00 25.43 -7.71
C ASP A 98 -28.21 25.04 -8.97
N LEU A 99 -27.68 23.80 -8.99
CA LEU A 99 -26.99 23.26 -10.15
C LEU A 99 -27.96 23.06 -11.33
N SER A 100 -27.75 23.82 -12.40
CA SER A 100 -28.47 23.68 -13.66
C SER A 100 -27.69 22.84 -14.67
N ARG A 101 -28.40 22.33 -15.69
CA ARG A 101 -27.81 21.51 -16.76
C ARG A 101 -26.69 22.20 -17.51
N GLN A 102 -26.81 23.51 -17.78
CA GLN A 102 -25.76 24.24 -18.48
C GLN A 102 -24.46 24.36 -17.66
N TRP A 103 -24.58 24.52 -16.33
CA TRP A 103 -23.43 24.54 -15.43
C TRP A 103 -22.76 23.17 -15.34
N ALA A 104 -23.56 22.09 -15.30
CA ALA A 104 -23.03 20.74 -15.40
C ALA A 104 -22.32 20.50 -16.74
N ALA A 105 -22.91 20.89 -17.87
CA ALA A 105 -22.28 20.76 -19.19
C ALA A 105 -20.97 21.55 -19.28
N TYR A 106 -20.97 22.81 -18.85
CA TYR A 106 -19.78 23.68 -18.80
C TYR A 106 -18.63 23.04 -18.04
N THR A 107 -18.91 22.64 -16.79
CA THR A 107 -17.89 22.08 -15.89
C THR A 107 -17.39 20.71 -16.35
N MET A 108 -18.28 19.83 -16.84
CA MET A 108 -17.90 18.49 -17.30
C MET A 108 -17.11 18.49 -18.60
N VAL A 109 -17.47 19.34 -19.57
CA VAL A 109 -16.72 19.45 -20.83
C VAL A 109 -15.33 20.02 -20.58
N ASN A 110 -15.21 21.06 -19.73
CA ASN A 110 -13.89 21.59 -19.34
C ASN A 110 -13.07 20.57 -18.55
N LEU A 111 -13.70 19.75 -17.70
CA LEU A 111 -13.04 18.66 -16.97
C LEU A 111 -12.54 17.57 -17.92
N LEU A 112 -13.28 17.23 -18.98
CA LEU A 112 -12.78 16.33 -20.03
C LEU A 112 -11.61 16.93 -20.80
N GLY A 113 -11.61 18.25 -21.02
CA GLY A 113 -10.60 18.96 -21.79
C GLY A 113 -10.76 18.79 -23.31
N GLU A 114 -11.98 18.52 -23.76
CA GLU A 114 -12.33 18.35 -25.17
C GLU A 114 -12.49 19.69 -25.89
N SER A 115 -12.22 19.71 -27.19
CA SER A 115 -12.49 20.89 -28.03
C SER A 115 -13.99 21.19 -28.11
N LEU A 116 -14.34 22.47 -28.00
CA LEU A 116 -15.72 22.92 -28.10
C LEU A 116 -16.28 22.70 -29.51
N ALA A 117 -17.57 22.42 -29.60
CA ALA A 117 -18.25 22.19 -30.87
C ALA A 117 -18.30 23.48 -31.70
N ASP A 118 -17.92 23.36 -32.97
CA ASP A 118 -17.96 24.48 -33.93
C ASP A 118 -19.38 24.81 -34.42
N THR A 119 -20.33 23.88 -34.26
CA THR A 119 -21.70 24.02 -34.76
C THR A 119 -22.73 23.71 -33.69
N SER A 120 -23.79 24.52 -33.62
CA SER A 120 -24.92 24.31 -32.73
C SER A 120 -26.12 23.73 -33.47
N GLN A 121 -26.65 22.61 -32.97
CA GLN A 121 -27.87 21.93 -33.42
C GLN A 121 -29.03 22.02 -32.42
N LEU A 122 -28.75 22.40 -31.18
CA LEU A 122 -29.70 22.61 -30.09
C LEU A 122 -30.44 23.93 -30.27
N ARG A 123 -31.75 23.90 -30.05
CA ARG A 123 -32.64 25.02 -30.39
C ARG A 123 -32.82 26.06 -29.29
N ASP A 124 -32.46 25.72 -28.05
CA ASP A 124 -32.78 26.49 -26.84
C ASP A 124 -31.55 26.91 -26.04
N VAL A 125 -30.34 26.78 -26.60
CA VAL A 125 -29.08 27.12 -25.92
C VAL A 125 -28.52 28.50 -26.29
N SER A 126 -29.10 29.19 -27.27
CA SER A 126 -28.57 30.46 -27.79
C SER A 126 -28.46 31.60 -26.77
N ALA A 127 -29.28 31.57 -25.71
CA ALA A 127 -29.22 32.54 -24.61
C ALA A 127 -28.28 32.11 -23.47
N SER A 128 -27.77 30.87 -23.49
CA SER A 128 -26.84 30.36 -22.49
C SER A 128 -25.43 30.89 -22.75
N PRO A 129 -24.69 31.33 -21.72
CA PRO A 129 -23.26 31.63 -21.87
C PRO A 129 -22.44 30.37 -22.22
N PHE A 130 -22.98 29.18 -21.98
CA PHE A 130 -22.31 27.88 -22.17
C PHE A 130 -22.89 27.10 -23.35
N ALA A 131 -23.37 27.81 -24.38
CA ALA A 131 -24.05 27.18 -25.53
C ALA A 131 -23.19 26.10 -26.21
N GLN A 132 -21.90 26.38 -26.44
CA GLN A 132 -20.96 25.43 -27.05
C GLN A 132 -20.69 24.23 -26.14
N HIS A 133 -20.56 24.43 -24.82
CA HIS A 133 -20.40 23.32 -23.88
C HIS A 133 -21.63 22.42 -23.83
N CYS A 134 -22.84 23.00 -23.89
CA CYS A 134 -24.07 22.22 -23.96
C CYS A 134 -24.10 21.34 -25.23
N GLU A 135 -23.63 21.86 -26.35
CA GLU A 135 -23.50 21.09 -27.60
C GLU A 135 -22.48 19.96 -27.48
N THR A 136 -21.27 20.29 -27.03
CA THR A 136 -20.20 19.31 -26.85
C THR A 136 -20.65 18.20 -25.90
N ALA A 137 -21.32 18.54 -24.80
CA ALA A 137 -21.85 17.55 -23.85
C ALA A 137 -22.85 16.58 -24.50
N VAL A 138 -23.68 17.05 -25.44
CA VAL A 138 -24.61 16.19 -26.19
C VAL A 138 -23.88 15.35 -27.24
N GLN A 139 -22.93 15.94 -27.98
CA GLN A 139 -22.13 15.24 -29.00
C GLN A 139 -21.27 14.12 -28.41
N LEU A 140 -20.71 14.34 -27.22
CA LEU A 140 -19.93 13.35 -26.47
C LEU A 140 -20.81 12.29 -25.79
N GLY A 141 -22.14 12.43 -25.86
CA GLY A 141 -23.10 11.51 -25.25
C GLY A 141 -23.20 11.60 -23.72
N LEU A 142 -22.65 12.65 -23.11
CA LEU A 142 -22.70 12.87 -21.65
C LEU A 142 -24.09 13.29 -21.19
N MET A 143 -24.78 14.08 -22.03
CA MET A 143 -26.10 14.63 -21.73
C MET A 143 -27.02 14.47 -22.93
N ASN A 144 -28.32 14.32 -22.66
CA ASN A 144 -29.32 14.12 -23.71
C ASN A 144 -30.10 15.39 -24.02
N ALA A 145 -30.39 15.62 -25.29
CA ALA A 145 -31.43 16.54 -25.74
C ALA A 145 -32.76 15.80 -25.96
N ASP A 146 -33.88 16.53 -25.94
CA ASP A 146 -35.18 15.94 -26.27
C ASP A 146 -35.33 15.65 -27.78
N ALA A 147 -36.41 14.98 -28.16
CA ALA A 147 -36.72 14.65 -29.56
C ALA A 147 -36.89 15.88 -30.48
N LYS A 148 -36.92 17.10 -29.93
CA LYS A 148 -36.98 18.37 -30.67
C LYS A 148 -35.64 19.11 -30.64
N HIS A 149 -34.56 18.46 -30.22
CA HIS A 149 -33.24 19.07 -30.02
C HIS A 149 -33.26 20.22 -29.02
N ARG A 150 -33.99 20.07 -27.91
CA ARG A 150 -33.95 21.02 -26.78
C ARG A 150 -33.19 20.43 -25.60
N PHE A 151 -32.30 21.21 -25.03
CA PHE A 151 -31.40 20.83 -23.94
C PHE A 151 -31.93 21.23 -22.56
N TYR A 152 -32.73 22.29 -22.47
CA TYR A 152 -33.22 22.94 -21.24
C TYR A 152 -32.09 23.44 -20.32
N PRO A 153 -31.33 24.48 -20.73
CA PRO A 153 -30.14 24.97 -20.01
C PRO A 153 -30.36 25.23 -18.52
N ASP A 154 -31.47 25.90 -18.16
CA ASP A 154 -31.77 26.33 -16.79
C ASP A 154 -32.45 25.27 -15.93
N ARG A 155 -32.68 24.05 -16.47
CA ARG A 155 -33.33 22.98 -15.69
C ARG A 155 -32.40 22.57 -14.55
N VAL A 156 -32.88 22.69 -13.32
CA VAL A 156 -32.18 22.19 -12.13
C VAL A 156 -32.04 20.67 -12.22
N MET A 157 -30.85 20.17 -11.86
CA MET A 157 -30.53 18.75 -11.84
C MET A 157 -30.78 18.14 -10.47
N SER A 158 -31.19 16.87 -10.45
CA SER A 158 -31.20 16.11 -9.20
C SER A 158 -29.77 15.75 -8.79
N GLN A 159 -29.51 15.63 -7.49
CA GLN A 159 -28.20 15.22 -6.99
C GLN A 159 -27.75 13.87 -7.60
N GLN A 160 -28.66 12.91 -7.75
CA GLN A 160 -28.35 11.61 -8.33
C GLN A 160 -27.95 11.71 -9.81
N GLU A 161 -28.65 12.53 -10.60
CA GLU A 161 -28.34 12.77 -12.01
C GLU A 161 -26.95 13.42 -12.16
N ALA A 162 -26.65 14.43 -11.34
CA ALA A 162 -25.37 15.13 -11.37
C ALA A 162 -24.20 14.23 -10.96
N LEU A 163 -24.33 13.47 -9.87
CA LEU A 163 -23.27 12.56 -9.42
C LEU A 163 -23.04 11.39 -10.39
N ALA A 164 -24.08 10.90 -11.08
CA ALA A 164 -23.92 9.89 -12.12
C ALA A 164 -23.17 10.43 -13.33
N LEU A 165 -23.46 11.67 -13.74
CA LEU A 165 -22.72 12.37 -14.80
C LEU A 165 -21.25 12.58 -14.41
N LEU A 166 -20.99 13.03 -13.18
CA LEU A 166 -19.63 13.19 -12.67
C LEU A 166 -18.85 11.87 -12.70
N ALA A 167 -19.46 10.80 -12.20
CA ALA A 167 -18.82 9.48 -12.17
C ALA A 167 -18.44 8.98 -13.57
N ASP A 168 -19.32 9.16 -14.58
CA ASP A 168 -19.01 8.79 -15.98
C ASP A 168 -17.85 9.62 -16.54
N VAL A 169 -17.84 10.93 -16.29
CA VAL A 169 -16.75 11.82 -16.73
C VAL A 169 -15.43 11.48 -16.03
N VAL A 170 -15.46 11.26 -14.72
CA VAL A 170 -14.29 10.85 -13.92
C VAL A 170 -13.73 9.52 -14.43
N GLN A 171 -14.60 8.56 -14.75
CA GLN A 171 -14.16 7.29 -15.35
C GLN A 171 -13.46 7.53 -16.70
N LYS A 172 -14.02 8.36 -17.58
CA LYS A 172 -13.44 8.67 -18.90
C LYS A 172 -12.07 9.33 -18.80
N ILE A 173 -11.90 10.31 -17.90
CA ILE A 173 -10.60 11.00 -17.71
C ILE A 173 -9.58 10.14 -16.94
N ASN A 174 -10.02 9.18 -16.12
CA ASN A 174 -9.13 8.30 -15.36
C ASN A 174 -8.71 7.06 -16.16
N ASP A 175 -9.46 6.67 -17.18
CA ASP A 175 -9.14 5.52 -18.03
C ASP A 175 -9.38 5.83 -19.52
N PRO A 176 -8.65 6.79 -20.11
CA PRO A 176 -8.80 7.12 -21.52
C PRO A 176 -8.41 5.93 -22.41
N SER A 177 -9.07 5.83 -23.55
CA SER A 177 -8.67 4.91 -24.61
C SER A 177 -7.53 5.56 -25.39
N LEU A 178 -6.33 4.98 -25.29
CA LEU A 178 -5.11 5.54 -25.87
C LEU A 178 -4.65 4.69 -27.04
N THR A 179 -4.15 5.32 -28.10
CA THR A 179 -3.52 4.62 -29.23
C THR A 179 -2.03 4.90 -29.24
N ALA A 180 -1.22 3.86 -29.43
CA ALA A 180 0.23 3.99 -29.52
C ALA A 180 0.62 5.05 -30.56
N LYS A 181 1.32 6.09 -30.10
CA LYS A 181 1.77 7.21 -30.92
C LYS A 181 3.09 7.73 -30.38
N GLU A 182 4.09 7.80 -31.24
CA GLU A 182 5.36 8.43 -30.96
C GLU A 182 5.67 9.39 -32.11
N LYS A 183 5.67 10.69 -31.84
CA LYS A 183 5.93 11.73 -32.84
C LYS A 183 6.84 12.79 -32.23
N ILE A 184 7.98 13.00 -32.87
CA ILE A 184 8.90 14.08 -32.55
C ILE A 184 8.94 15.01 -33.76
N VAL A 185 8.77 16.31 -33.55
CA VAL A 185 8.96 17.31 -34.61
C VAL A 185 10.24 18.06 -34.32
N THR A 186 11.25 17.83 -35.15
CA THR A 186 12.55 18.52 -35.06
C THR A 186 12.37 20.02 -35.31
N ALA A 187 13.00 20.84 -34.47
CA ALA A 187 13.01 22.30 -34.58
C ALA A 187 13.74 22.73 -35.85
N ALA A 188 13.22 23.77 -36.51
CA ALA A 188 13.74 24.19 -37.82
C ALA A 188 15.19 24.70 -37.79
N ASP A 189 15.68 25.13 -36.63
CA ASP A 189 17.04 25.63 -36.39
C ASP A 189 17.96 24.58 -35.75
N ALA A 190 17.47 23.38 -35.43
CA ALA A 190 18.29 22.32 -34.86
C ALA A 190 19.30 21.82 -35.90
N GLN A 191 20.59 21.81 -35.53
CA GLN A 191 21.65 21.25 -36.37
C GLN A 191 21.68 19.72 -36.26
N VAL A 192 20.76 19.05 -36.95
CA VAL A 192 20.68 17.59 -37.02
C VAL A 192 21.08 17.14 -38.43
N ALA A 193 22.15 16.37 -38.54
CA ALA A 193 22.65 15.85 -39.81
C ALA A 193 21.88 14.60 -40.24
N ARG A 194 21.20 14.66 -41.39
CA ARG A 194 20.49 13.49 -41.92
C ARG A 194 21.49 12.49 -42.50
N ILE A 195 21.41 11.24 -42.06
CA ILE A 195 22.26 10.12 -42.50
C ILE A 195 21.40 8.99 -43.12
N ASP A 196 22.07 8.07 -43.80
CA ASP A 196 21.47 6.85 -44.37
C ASP A 196 22.29 5.64 -43.88
N PRO A 197 21.91 5.02 -42.74
CA PRO A 197 22.68 3.94 -42.14
C PRO A 197 22.72 2.68 -43.00
N LEU A 198 23.90 2.07 -43.12
CA LEU A 198 24.06 0.72 -43.69
C LEU A 198 23.53 -0.35 -42.73
N SER A 199 23.72 -0.15 -41.43
CA SER A 199 23.14 -0.97 -40.37
C SER A 199 23.14 -0.23 -39.05
N PHE A 200 22.22 -0.60 -38.17
CA PHE A 200 22.10 -0.04 -36.83
C PHE A 200 21.92 -1.16 -35.80
N ASP A 201 22.74 -1.16 -34.76
CA ASP A 201 22.59 -2.02 -33.58
C ASP A 201 22.18 -1.18 -32.38
N GLU A 202 20.91 -1.31 -31.99
CA GLU A 202 20.29 -0.55 -30.91
C GLU A 202 20.85 -0.91 -29.53
N GLN A 203 21.31 -2.15 -29.31
CA GLN A 203 21.85 -2.56 -28.01
C GLN A 203 23.24 -1.98 -27.76
N SER A 204 24.10 -1.97 -28.79
CA SER A 204 25.45 -1.42 -28.68
C SER A 204 25.53 0.08 -28.97
N GLY A 205 24.47 0.67 -29.56
CA GLY A 205 24.45 2.07 -29.98
C GLY A 205 25.37 2.34 -31.16
N ILE A 206 25.67 1.32 -31.97
CA ILE A 206 26.59 1.43 -33.11
C ILE A 206 25.79 1.65 -34.39
N ILE A 207 26.12 2.73 -35.10
CA ILE A 207 25.57 3.06 -36.43
C ILE A 207 26.70 2.92 -37.44
N LEU A 208 26.52 2.04 -38.43
CA LEU A 208 27.45 1.89 -39.55
C LEU A 208 26.93 2.64 -40.76
N LEU A 209 27.78 3.43 -41.42
CA LEU A 209 27.45 4.18 -42.62
C LEU A 209 28.67 4.35 -43.54
N ALA A 210 28.42 4.84 -44.76
CA ALA A 210 29.50 5.27 -45.63
C ALA A 210 30.23 6.49 -45.03
N PRO A 211 31.56 6.64 -45.23
CA PRO A 211 32.31 7.80 -44.75
C PRO A 211 31.64 9.11 -45.17
N THR A 212 31.25 9.93 -44.19
CA THR A 212 30.49 11.16 -44.38
C THR A 212 31.19 12.32 -43.67
N ASP A 213 31.45 13.41 -44.39
CA ASP A 213 32.12 14.59 -43.84
C ASP A 213 31.21 15.36 -42.87
N GLY A 214 31.81 15.98 -41.84
CA GLY A 214 31.10 16.88 -40.91
C GLY A 214 30.42 16.20 -39.71
N ILE A 215 30.54 14.88 -39.57
CA ILE A 215 30.11 14.15 -38.37
C ILE A 215 31.29 14.04 -37.41
N ALA A 216 31.11 14.54 -36.19
CA ALA A 216 32.10 14.49 -35.11
C ALA A 216 31.41 14.16 -33.77
N PRO A 217 32.16 13.80 -32.72
CA PRO A 217 31.61 13.74 -31.38
C PRO A 217 30.87 15.04 -31.00
N GLY A 218 29.63 14.92 -30.53
CA GLY A 218 28.69 16.00 -30.24
C GLY A 218 27.74 16.36 -31.39
N SER A 219 27.94 15.84 -32.60
CA SER A 219 26.98 15.98 -33.70
C SER A 219 25.69 15.19 -33.40
N MET A 220 24.54 15.75 -33.77
CA MET A 220 23.28 15.02 -33.81
C MET A 220 23.05 14.48 -35.23
N VAL A 221 22.68 13.22 -35.33
CA VAL A 221 22.37 12.56 -36.61
C VAL A 221 20.94 12.03 -36.60
N SER A 222 20.27 12.04 -37.75
CA SER A 222 18.93 11.43 -37.87
C SER A 222 18.75 10.61 -39.14
N TRP A 223 17.88 9.60 -39.06
CA TRP A 223 17.42 8.81 -40.20
C TRP A 223 15.97 8.39 -39.99
N VAL A 224 15.34 7.92 -41.07
CA VAL A 224 13.97 7.41 -41.05
C VAL A 224 14.01 5.97 -41.54
N ASP A 225 13.42 5.03 -40.81
CA ASP A 225 13.36 3.62 -41.25
C ASP A 225 12.27 3.37 -42.30
N GLU A 226 12.15 2.12 -42.76
CA GLU A 226 11.18 1.71 -43.77
C GLU A 226 9.72 1.88 -43.30
N ASP A 227 9.48 1.86 -42.00
CA ASP A 227 8.16 2.05 -41.38
C ASP A 227 7.82 3.53 -41.15
N GLY A 228 8.75 4.44 -41.48
CA GLY A 228 8.58 5.88 -41.35
C GLY A 228 8.90 6.43 -39.96
N GLN A 229 9.51 5.63 -39.08
CA GLN A 229 9.96 6.05 -37.75
C GLN A 229 11.25 6.87 -37.86
N GLU A 230 11.28 8.06 -37.26
CA GLU A 230 12.47 8.91 -37.21
C GLU A 230 13.32 8.58 -35.97
N TYR A 231 14.61 8.39 -36.18
CA TYR A 231 15.61 8.18 -35.13
C TYR A 231 16.53 9.40 -35.06
N VAL A 232 16.83 9.88 -33.86
CA VAL A 232 17.78 10.98 -33.64
C VAL A 232 18.76 10.59 -32.54
N TYR A 233 20.05 10.62 -32.87
CA TYR A 233 21.14 10.14 -32.01
C TYR A 233 22.24 11.19 -31.88
N GLU A 234 22.81 11.32 -30.69
CA GLU A 234 24.00 12.13 -30.41
C GLU A 234 25.25 11.25 -30.52
N VAL A 235 26.18 11.66 -31.38
CA VAL A 235 27.44 10.95 -31.63
C VAL A 235 28.39 11.20 -30.48
N HIS A 236 28.92 10.14 -29.86
CA HIS A 236 29.90 10.23 -28.78
C HIS A 236 31.31 9.87 -29.24
N ASP A 237 31.43 8.95 -30.20
CA ASP A 237 32.71 8.59 -30.80
C ASP A 237 32.53 8.22 -32.28
N VAL A 238 33.60 8.42 -33.05
CA VAL A 238 33.64 8.15 -34.49
C VAL A 238 34.90 7.36 -34.80
N SER A 239 34.72 6.16 -35.37
CA SER A 239 35.81 5.35 -35.90
C SER A 239 35.63 5.12 -37.39
N ILE A 240 36.73 5.11 -38.13
CA ILE A 240 36.73 4.88 -39.58
C ILE A 240 37.64 3.69 -39.86
N ASP A 241 37.08 2.63 -40.42
CA ASP A 241 37.83 1.47 -40.89
C ASP A 241 37.67 1.32 -42.40
N GLY A 242 38.70 1.77 -43.14
CA GLY A 242 38.76 1.68 -44.60
C GLY A 242 37.56 2.35 -45.29
N SER A 243 36.59 1.54 -45.72
CA SER A 243 35.41 1.97 -46.48
C SER A 243 34.16 2.22 -45.64
N GLN A 244 34.21 2.09 -44.31
CA GLN A 244 33.07 2.28 -43.41
C GLN A 244 33.40 3.20 -42.25
N MET A 245 32.40 3.99 -41.84
CA MET A 245 32.41 4.80 -40.63
C MET A 245 31.47 4.16 -39.62
N ALA A 246 31.96 3.97 -38.38
CA ALA A 246 31.18 3.49 -37.26
C ALA A 246 31.03 4.61 -36.22
N LEU A 247 29.79 4.99 -35.94
CA LEU A 247 29.43 5.96 -34.91
C LEU A 247 29.01 5.19 -33.66
N HIS A 248 29.66 5.49 -32.53
CA HIS A 248 29.09 5.16 -31.23
C HIS A 248 28.22 6.32 -30.81
N ALA A 249 26.92 6.09 -30.74
CA ALA A 249 25.94 7.12 -30.47
C ALA A 249 24.90 6.66 -29.45
N ALA A 250 24.22 7.61 -28.81
CA ALA A 250 23.09 7.34 -27.94
C ALA A 250 21.87 8.16 -28.40
N PRO A 251 20.63 7.75 -28.05
CA PRO A 251 19.44 8.56 -28.35
C PRO A 251 19.64 9.99 -27.86
N ALA A 252 19.40 10.97 -28.73
CA ALA A 252 19.59 12.39 -28.42
C ALA A 252 18.47 12.89 -27.48
N ASP A 253 18.77 13.85 -26.61
CA ASP A 253 17.75 14.49 -25.77
C ASP A 253 16.78 15.33 -26.64
N PRO A 254 15.48 15.00 -26.70
CA PRO A 254 14.47 15.73 -27.45
C PRO A 254 14.43 17.22 -27.12
N GLY A 255 14.71 17.62 -25.88
CA GLY A 255 14.73 19.02 -25.47
C GLY A 255 15.78 19.87 -26.20
N ARG A 256 16.77 19.24 -26.87
CA ARG A 256 17.82 19.94 -27.61
C ARG A 256 17.50 20.17 -29.08
N TYR A 257 16.55 19.43 -29.64
CA TYR A 257 16.31 19.45 -31.09
C TYR A 257 14.83 19.43 -31.48
N SER A 258 13.88 19.31 -30.55
CA SER A 258 12.46 19.19 -30.88
C SER A 258 11.66 20.46 -30.53
N ASP A 259 10.75 20.82 -31.43
CA ASP A 259 9.70 21.84 -31.19
C ASP A 259 8.43 21.21 -30.63
N GLU A 260 8.18 19.92 -30.89
CA GLU A 260 6.99 19.22 -30.44
C GLU A 260 7.32 17.75 -30.14
N VAL A 261 6.82 17.25 -29.00
CA VAL A 261 6.89 15.83 -28.63
C VAL A 261 5.48 15.36 -28.32
N GLN A 262 5.03 14.31 -29.01
CA GLN A 262 3.78 13.60 -28.71
C GLN A 262 4.09 12.13 -28.43
N LEU A 263 3.77 11.68 -27.22
CA LEU A 263 3.85 10.27 -26.83
C LEU A 263 2.46 9.85 -26.33
N GLU A 264 2.01 8.68 -26.73
CA GLU A 264 0.77 8.09 -26.24
C GLU A 264 0.89 6.58 -26.30
N GLY A 265 0.43 5.87 -25.27
CA GLY A 265 0.45 4.43 -25.29
C GLY A 265 -0.13 3.78 -24.05
N GLU A 266 -0.40 2.49 -24.18
CA GLU A 266 -0.75 1.60 -23.08
C GLU A 266 0.07 0.32 -23.18
N ASP A 267 0.49 -0.22 -22.04
CA ASP A 267 1.26 -1.47 -22.02
C ASP A 267 1.06 -2.25 -20.72
N THR A 268 1.33 -3.56 -20.78
CA THR A 268 1.49 -4.40 -19.60
C THR A 268 2.97 -4.72 -19.44
N ILE A 269 3.56 -4.28 -18.34
CA ILE A 269 5.00 -4.38 -18.10
C ILE A 269 5.42 -5.85 -18.04
N ASP A 270 6.32 -6.22 -18.95
CA ASP A 270 6.92 -7.54 -19.02
C ASP A 270 8.34 -7.50 -18.46
N PHE A 271 8.50 -7.93 -17.21
CA PHE A 271 9.81 -7.92 -16.57
C PHE A 271 10.81 -8.93 -17.14
N SER A 272 10.40 -9.85 -18.03
CA SER A 272 11.36 -10.72 -18.71
C SER A 272 12.29 -9.94 -19.67
N LYS A 273 11.88 -8.73 -20.06
CA LYS A 273 12.65 -7.79 -20.89
C LYS A 273 13.39 -6.74 -20.07
N ALA A 274 13.40 -6.87 -18.75
CA ALA A 274 13.89 -5.85 -17.85
C ALA A 274 15.43 -5.81 -17.77
N GLU A 275 15.97 -4.60 -17.74
CA GLU A 275 17.36 -4.30 -17.41
C GLU A 275 17.45 -3.92 -15.93
N ILE A 276 18.38 -4.54 -15.19
CA ILE A 276 18.64 -4.20 -13.79
C ILE A 276 19.63 -3.03 -13.77
N LEU A 277 19.24 -1.94 -13.13
CA LEU A 277 20.16 -0.81 -12.89
C LEU A 277 20.75 -0.97 -11.49
N GLU A 278 22.07 -1.09 -11.42
CA GLU A 278 22.80 -1.07 -10.16
C GLU A 278 22.82 0.37 -9.61
N ASP A 279 22.50 0.54 -8.33
CA ASP A 279 22.49 1.85 -7.68
C ASP A 279 23.95 2.19 -7.29
N PRO A 280 24.55 3.28 -7.81
CA PRO A 280 25.96 3.60 -7.57
C PRO A 280 26.29 3.91 -6.10
N ASP A 281 25.30 4.18 -5.25
CA ASP A 281 25.49 4.39 -3.79
C ASP A 281 25.53 3.08 -2.97
N ASP A 282 25.44 1.90 -3.62
CA ASP A 282 25.39 0.58 -2.97
C ASP A 282 26.81 0.01 -2.69
N ASP A 283 27.67 0.79 -2.01
CA ASP A 283 29.08 0.45 -1.66
C ASP A 283 29.24 -0.76 -0.70
N THR A 284 28.15 -1.44 -0.32
CA THR A 284 28.15 -2.57 0.64
C THR A 284 27.64 -3.89 0.07
N ALA A 285 27.27 -3.95 -1.21
CA ALA A 285 26.68 -5.13 -1.81
C ALA A 285 27.73 -6.16 -2.26
N SER A 286 27.90 -7.25 -1.51
CA SER A 286 28.48 -8.48 -2.06
C SER A 286 27.42 -9.21 -2.88
N ILE A 287 27.45 -9.08 -4.20
CA ILE A 287 26.55 -9.79 -5.11
C ILE A 287 26.97 -11.27 -5.16
N GLN A 288 26.07 -12.18 -4.83
CA GLN A 288 26.23 -13.60 -5.12
C GLN A 288 25.18 -13.98 -6.17
N ASP A 289 25.62 -14.22 -7.40
CA ASP A 289 24.78 -14.79 -8.45
C ASP A 289 24.64 -16.30 -8.20
N PRO A 290 23.44 -16.82 -7.91
CA PRO A 290 23.25 -18.27 -7.80
C PRO A 290 23.28 -18.88 -9.20
N PHE A 291 24.32 -19.66 -9.50
CA PHE A 291 24.45 -20.64 -10.58
C PHE A 291 23.54 -20.47 -11.81
N LEU A 292 24.13 -20.03 -12.93
CA LEU A 292 23.60 -20.23 -14.28
C LEU A 292 23.29 -21.72 -14.50
N SER A 293 22.01 -22.10 -14.41
CA SER A 293 21.55 -23.37 -14.93
C SER A 293 21.35 -23.21 -16.44
N PRO A 294 22.05 -23.98 -17.29
CA PRO A 294 21.78 -23.96 -18.71
C PRO A 294 20.48 -24.71 -18.92
N VAL A 295 19.45 -24.00 -19.39
CA VAL A 295 18.14 -24.46 -19.91
C VAL A 295 16.98 -23.74 -19.20
N SER A 296 16.54 -22.68 -19.89
CA SER A 296 15.16 -22.19 -19.96
C SER A 296 14.52 -21.57 -18.71
N ILE A 297 14.47 -20.24 -18.77
CA ILE A 297 13.66 -19.22 -18.08
C ILE A 297 14.61 -18.25 -17.35
N HIS A 298 14.74 -17.03 -17.89
CA HIS A 298 15.41 -15.92 -17.23
C HIS A 298 14.64 -15.55 -15.96
N GLN A 299 14.83 -16.31 -14.89
CA GLN A 299 14.42 -15.90 -13.57
C GLN A 299 15.53 -14.98 -13.06
N LEU A 300 15.34 -13.67 -13.26
CA LEU A 300 16.19 -12.64 -12.66
C LEU A 300 16.01 -12.78 -11.15
N GLN A 301 16.94 -13.46 -10.48
CA GLN A 301 16.98 -13.56 -9.03
C GLN A 301 18.32 -13.05 -8.54
N ARG A 302 18.30 -12.14 -7.56
CA ARG A 302 19.52 -11.67 -6.89
C ARG A 302 19.36 -11.73 -5.38
N GLN A 303 20.50 -11.89 -4.72
CA GLN A 303 20.63 -11.79 -3.28
C GLN A 303 21.72 -10.78 -2.94
N LYS A 304 21.42 -9.84 -2.03
CA LYS A 304 22.38 -8.89 -1.46
C LYS A 304 22.17 -8.72 0.04
N THR A 305 23.17 -8.23 0.74
CA THR A 305 23.07 -7.87 2.17
C THR A 305 23.11 -6.36 2.29
N ILE A 306 22.12 -5.75 2.95
CA ILE A 306 22.00 -4.30 3.14
C ILE A 306 21.69 -4.03 4.61
N HIS A 307 22.51 -3.23 5.30
CA HIS A 307 22.32 -2.92 6.74
C HIS A 307 22.10 -4.16 7.64
N GLY A 308 22.74 -5.28 7.30
CA GLY A 308 22.61 -6.57 7.99
C GLY A 308 21.32 -7.35 7.69
N TYR A 309 20.50 -6.88 6.74
CA TYR A 309 19.37 -7.61 6.19
C TYR A 309 19.80 -8.38 4.94
N THR A 310 19.39 -9.64 4.86
CA THR A 310 19.45 -10.43 3.64
C THR A 310 18.26 -10.05 2.76
N VAL A 311 18.54 -9.46 1.60
CA VAL A 311 17.54 -9.09 0.59
C VAL A 311 17.63 -10.08 -0.56
N VAL A 312 16.53 -10.78 -0.82
CA VAL A 312 16.37 -11.68 -1.97
C VAL A 312 15.22 -11.17 -2.79
N TRP A 313 15.42 -10.94 -4.08
CA TRP A 313 14.33 -10.58 -4.97
C TRP A 313 14.38 -11.41 -6.24
N SER A 314 13.20 -11.60 -6.85
CA SER A 314 13.05 -12.28 -8.13
C SER A 314 11.99 -11.61 -9.00
N ALA A 315 12.20 -11.61 -10.32
CA ALA A 315 11.22 -11.15 -11.29
C ALA A 315 10.77 -12.30 -12.20
N THR A 316 9.48 -12.32 -12.51
CA THR A 316 8.84 -13.12 -13.56
C THR A 316 8.26 -12.17 -14.60
N SER A 317 7.83 -12.66 -15.77
CA SER A 317 7.21 -11.79 -16.79
C SER A 317 6.06 -10.93 -16.27
N SER A 318 5.32 -11.37 -15.23
CA SER A 318 4.14 -10.68 -14.73
C SER A 318 4.31 -9.97 -13.38
N GLY A 319 5.47 -10.03 -12.74
CA GLY A 319 5.66 -9.41 -11.44
C GLY A 319 7.04 -9.55 -10.83
N ILE A 320 7.25 -8.81 -9.76
CA ILE A 320 8.46 -8.83 -8.93
C ILE A 320 8.11 -9.19 -7.50
N THR A 321 8.92 -10.06 -6.89
CA THR A 321 8.83 -10.41 -5.48
C THR A 321 10.15 -10.06 -4.81
N ALA A 322 10.09 -9.36 -3.70
CA ALA A 322 11.22 -9.05 -2.86
C ALA A 322 10.97 -9.56 -1.45
N SER A 323 11.96 -10.19 -0.85
CA SER A 323 11.94 -10.69 0.52
C SER A 323 13.17 -10.15 1.24
N VAL A 324 12.96 -9.68 2.45
CA VAL A 324 13.99 -9.13 3.33
C VAL A 324 13.94 -9.93 4.62
N SER A 325 15.08 -10.39 5.14
CA SER A 325 15.14 -11.03 6.46
C SER A 325 16.38 -10.62 7.25
N LYS A 326 16.27 -10.61 8.58
CA LYS A 326 17.37 -10.33 9.50
C LYS A 326 17.19 -11.13 10.78
N ALA A 327 18.25 -11.83 11.18
CA ALA A 327 18.32 -12.46 12.49
C ALA A 327 18.51 -11.38 13.57
N LEU A 328 17.68 -11.42 14.61
CA LEU A 328 17.70 -10.47 15.72
C LEU A 328 18.32 -11.06 17.00
N GLY A 329 18.65 -12.36 17.00
CA GLY A 329 19.21 -13.07 18.15
C GLY A 329 18.71 -14.53 18.23
N PRO A 330 18.97 -15.26 19.33
CA PRO A 330 18.60 -16.66 19.46
C PRO A 330 17.08 -16.87 19.36
N GLY A 331 16.64 -17.44 18.23
CA GLY A 331 15.22 -17.72 17.95
C GLY A 331 14.39 -16.50 17.55
N ALA A 332 15.02 -15.35 17.31
CA ALA A 332 14.35 -14.13 16.87
C ALA A 332 14.72 -13.78 15.42
N GLU A 333 13.72 -13.58 14.56
CA GLU A 333 13.88 -13.24 13.15
C GLU A 333 12.81 -12.24 12.73
N ALA A 334 13.24 -11.17 12.03
CA ALA A 334 12.36 -10.30 11.28
C ALA A 334 12.44 -10.67 9.80
N SER A 335 11.29 -10.78 9.16
CA SER A 335 11.16 -11.05 7.74
C SER A 335 10.02 -10.25 7.15
N ALA A 336 10.20 -9.77 5.94
CA ALA A 336 9.16 -9.08 5.20
C ALA A 336 9.22 -9.46 3.73
N ARG A 337 8.08 -9.41 3.06
CA ARG A 337 7.97 -9.69 1.63
C ARG A 337 7.04 -8.67 1.00
N LEU A 338 7.46 -8.16 -0.14
CA LEU A 338 6.68 -7.30 -1.03
C LEU A 338 6.58 -8.00 -2.37
N ARG A 339 5.38 -8.17 -2.89
CA ARG A 339 5.13 -8.65 -4.25
C ARG A 339 4.34 -7.60 -5.00
N LEU A 340 4.69 -7.40 -6.26
CA LEU A 340 4.08 -6.44 -7.15
C LEU A 340 3.82 -7.14 -8.49
N ASN A 341 2.56 -7.25 -8.90
CA ASN A 341 2.15 -7.99 -10.09
C ASN A 341 1.22 -7.17 -10.99
N GLY A 342 1.16 -7.58 -12.27
CA GLY A 342 0.12 -7.15 -13.20
C GLY A 342 0.13 -5.66 -13.51
N ILE A 343 1.33 -5.08 -13.57
CA ILE A 343 1.50 -3.63 -13.77
C ILE A 343 1.08 -3.28 -15.18
N LYS A 344 0.02 -2.49 -15.28
CA LYS A 344 -0.41 -1.88 -16.55
C LYS A 344 -0.14 -0.39 -16.49
N VAL A 345 0.41 0.13 -17.56
CA VAL A 345 0.75 1.54 -17.70
C VAL A 345 -0.07 2.14 -18.82
N LYS A 346 -0.54 3.37 -18.61
CA LYS A 346 -1.09 4.24 -19.64
C LYS A 346 -0.38 5.57 -19.55
N TYR A 347 0.09 6.09 -20.67
CA TYR A 347 0.80 7.36 -20.69
C TYR A 347 0.39 8.20 -21.89
N LYS A 348 0.41 9.52 -21.67
CA LYS A 348 0.30 10.54 -22.70
C LYS A 348 1.27 11.65 -22.36
N TRP A 349 1.93 12.18 -23.36
CA TRP A 349 2.76 13.36 -23.27
C TRP A 349 2.53 14.21 -24.51
N TYR A 350 2.26 15.48 -24.30
CA TYR A 350 2.23 16.48 -25.34
C TYR A 350 2.90 17.75 -24.84
N SER A 351 4.05 18.07 -25.45
CA SER A 351 4.76 19.32 -25.21
C SER A 351 5.03 20.05 -26.53
N GLN A 352 5.06 21.38 -26.44
CA GLN A 352 5.53 22.25 -27.50
C GLN A 352 6.64 23.13 -26.92
N LYS A 353 7.87 22.96 -27.43
CA LYS A 353 9.09 23.51 -26.83
C LYS A 353 9.16 23.13 -25.35
N ASP A 354 9.38 24.10 -24.47
CA ASP A 354 9.46 23.90 -23.02
C ASP A 354 8.09 23.83 -22.31
N ASP A 355 6.98 24.02 -23.03
CA ASP A 355 5.64 24.08 -22.44
C ASP A 355 4.91 22.74 -22.55
N VAL A 356 4.57 22.15 -21.40
CA VAL A 356 3.84 20.89 -21.32
C VAL A 356 2.35 21.17 -21.33
N LYS A 357 1.71 20.84 -22.46
CA LYS A 357 0.28 21.10 -22.68
C LYS A 357 -0.61 20.03 -22.04
N ASN A 358 -0.18 18.76 -22.13
CA ASN A 358 -0.88 17.63 -21.54
C ASN A 358 0.11 16.53 -21.19
N ALA A 359 0.09 16.09 -19.94
CA ALA A 359 0.80 14.91 -19.51
C ALA A 359 -0.15 14.03 -18.69
N PHE A 360 -0.19 12.74 -19.00
CA PHE A 360 -1.01 11.76 -18.30
C PHE A 360 -0.14 10.55 -18.02
N PHE A 361 -0.21 10.03 -16.81
CA PHE A 361 0.44 8.78 -16.46
C PHE A 361 -0.36 8.05 -15.42
N ARG A 362 -0.77 6.83 -15.74
CA ARG A 362 -1.57 5.98 -14.91
C ARG A 362 -0.94 4.60 -14.84
N LEU A 363 -0.96 4.05 -13.64
CA LEU A 363 -0.47 2.75 -13.28
C LEU A 363 -1.57 2.01 -12.55
N SER A 364 -1.82 0.77 -12.96
CA SER A 364 -2.60 -0.17 -12.16
C SER A 364 -1.73 -1.37 -11.81
N ALA A 365 -1.69 -1.72 -10.54
CA ALA A 365 -0.89 -2.84 -10.06
C ALA A 365 -1.57 -3.53 -8.86
N HIS A 366 -1.20 -4.78 -8.63
CA HIS A 366 -1.58 -5.52 -7.44
C HIS A 366 -0.37 -5.70 -6.54
N THR A 367 -0.50 -5.38 -5.26
CA THR A 367 0.55 -5.64 -4.27
C THR A 367 0.11 -6.64 -3.20
N GLU A 368 1.05 -7.47 -2.80
CA GLU A 368 0.93 -8.32 -1.62
C GLU A 368 2.10 -8.01 -0.69
N GLU A 369 1.81 -7.50 0.50
CA GLU A 369 2.81 -7.23 1.52
C GLU A 369 2.64 -8.18 2.69
N SER A 370 3.76 -8.68 3.23
CA SER A 370 3.75 -9.41 4.48
C SER A 370 4.92 -9.01 5.35
N LEU A 371 4.67 -8.88 6.64
CA LEU A 371 5.66 -8.67 7.68
C LEU A 371 5.47 -9.74 8.74
N GLN A 372 6.55 -10.40 9.08
CA GLN A 372 6.60 -11.37 10.16
C GLN A 372 7.83 -11.10 11.01
N VAL A 373 7.58 -10.75 12.28
CA VAL A 373 8.60 -10.69 13.31
C VAL A 373 8.30 -11.77 14.33
N LYS A 374 9.17 -12.77 14.38
CA LYS A 374 9.18 -13.78 15.43
C LYS A 374 10.21 -13.31 16.45
N ALA A 375 9.80 -12.85 17.61
CA ALA A 375 10.73 -12.69 18.72
C ALA A 375 10.84 -14.02 19.49
N GLY A 376 12.04 -14.27 20.04
CA GLY A 376 12.26 -15.38 20.98
C GLY A 376 11.47 -15.21 22.28
N SER A 377 11.68 -16.10 23.24
CA SER A 377 11.15 -15.94 24.60
C SER A 377 11.93 -14.85 25.33
N TYR A 378 11.26 -13.74 25.67
CA TYR A 378 11.85 -12.64 26.45
C TYR A 378 12.22 -13.12 27.85
N LYS A 379 11.46 -14.06 28.43
CA LYS A 379 11.81 -14.70 29.72
C LYS A 379 13.17 -15.39 29.68
N THR A 380 13.52 -16.01 28.56
CA THR A 380 14.80 -16.69 28.38
C THR A 380 15.96 -15.70 28.26
N LEU A 381 15.69 -14.50 27.75
CA LEU A 381 16.69 -13.45 27.53
C LEU A 381 16.90 -12.55 28.77
N TYR A 382 15.84 -12.27 29.54
CA TYR A 382 15.84 -11.23 30.57
C TYR A 382 15.47 -11.71 31.99
N GLY A 383 14.90 -12.92 32.16
CA GLY A 383 14.58 -13.53 33.46
C GLY A 383 13.08 -13.69 33.77
N ASP A 384 12.76 -14.46 34.82
CA ASP A 384 11.39 -14.70 35.32
C ASP A 384 11.05 -13.77 36.50
N PHE A 385 9.95 -13.02 36.37
CA PHE A 385 9.47 -12.04 37.36
C PHE A 385 8.20 -12.50 38.10
N SER A 386 7.81 -13.77 37.95
CA SER A 386 6.63 -14.36 38.58
C SER A 386 6.57 -14.17 40.11
N THR A 387 7.73 -14.09 40.77
CA THR A 387 7.85 -13.99 42.23
C THR A 387 8.03 -12.56 42.74
N LEU A 388 8.28 -11.58 41.87
CA LEU A 388 8.56 -10.20 42.24
C LEU A 388 7.34 -9.51 42.87
N LYS A 389 7.56 -8.62 43.84
CA LYS A 389 6.46 -7.77 44.36
C LYS A 389 5.98 -6.82 43.27
N ALA A 390 4.66 -6.62 43.18
CA ALA A 390 4.06 -5.80 42.13
C ALA A 390 4.61 -4.36 42.11
N ALA A 391 4.81 -3.76 43.29
CA ALA A 391 5.36 -2.39 43.41
C ALA A 391 6.77 -2.24 42.84
N ASP A 392 7.58 -3.30 42.89
CA ASP A 392 8.97 -3.27 42.41
C ASP A 392 9.07 -3.57 40.90
N PHE A 393 8.01 -4.11 40.30
CA PHE A 393 7.97 -4.57 38.90
C PHE A 393 8.36 -3.49 37.87
N PRO A 394 7.83 -2.25 37.91
CA PRO A 394 8.25 -1.21 36.96
C PRO A 394 9.74 -0.89 37.04
N SER A 395 10.28 -0.79 38.26
CA SER A 395 11.69 -0.47 38.48
C SER A 395 12.62 -1.61 38.05
N ALA A 396 12.19 -2.87 38.25
CA ALA A 396 12.92 -4.05 37.80
C ALA A 396 12.99 -4.10 36.27
N LEU A 397 11.87 -3.87 35.56
CA LEU A 397 11.88 -3.76 34.11
C LEU A 397 12.87 -2.69 33.63
N SER A 398 12.89 -1.52 34.26
CA SER A 398 13.85 -0.45 33.93
C SER A 398 15.30 -0.75 34.26
N GLY A 399 15.57 -1.58 35.28
CA GLY A 399 16.92 -2.04 35.58
C GLY A 399 17.47 -3.02 34.54
N PHE A 400 16.61 -3.91 34.02
CA PHE A 400 17.00 -4.99 33.11
C PHE A 400 16.95 -4.59 31.62
N LEU A 401 15.96 -3.82 31.20
CA LEU A 401 15.71 -3.45 29.80
C LEU A 401 16.26 -2.05 29.47
N LYS A 402 17.52 -1.78 29.83
CA LYS A 402 18.14 -0.43 29.81
C LYS A 402 18.09 0.31 28.47
N GLU A 403 17.82 -0.35 27.35
CA GLU A 403 17.67 0.30 26.05
C GLU A 403 16.27 0.87 25.88
N LYS A 404 16.24 2.18 25.72
CA LYS A 404 15.05 2.97 25.43
C LYS A 404 14.55 2.64 24.02
N LYS A 405 13.22 2.66 23.85
CA LYS A 405 12.46 2.55 22.60
C LYS A 405 13.05 3.41 21.46
N GLU A 406 14.04 2.89 20.74
CA GLU A 406 14.43 3.39 19.43
C GLU A 406 13.70 2.55 18.39
N MET A 407 12.57 3.07 17.90
CA MET A 407 11.96 2.55 16.68
C MET A 407 12.98 2.77 15.56
N VAL A 408 13.68 1.72 15.16
CA VAL A 408 14.64 1.79 14.05
C VAL A 408 13.82 1.76 12.76
N GLU A 409 13.48 2.95 12.25
CA GLU A 409 13.01 3.08 10.87
C GLU A 409 14.16 2.70 9.95
N THR A 410 14.02 1.58 9.24
CA THR A 410 15.01 1.15 8.25
C THR A 410 14.39 1.20 6.88
N GLU A 411 14.95 2.02 6.01
CA GLU A 411 14.69 1.99 4.58
C GLU A 411 15.64 1.02 3.91
N ILE A 412 15.10 0.06 3.15
CA ILE A 412 15.85 -1.01 2.51
C ILE A 412 15.62 -0.90 1.00
N PRO A 413 16.59 -0.37 0.23
CA PRO A 413 16.51 -0.30 -1.23
C PRO A 413 16.62 -1.70 -1.82
N ILE A 414 15.55 -2.15 -2.48
CA ILE A 414 15.48 -3.51 -3.02
C ILE A 414 16.19 -3.58 -4.36
N CYS A 415 15.68 -2.86 -5.35
CA CYS A 415 16.21 -2.84 -6.71
C CYS A 415 15.66 -1.65 -7.52
N THR A 416 16.41 -1.27 -8.54
CA THR A 416 15.95 -0.39 -9.62
C THR A 416 15.88 -1.21 -10.90
N ILE A 417 14.73 -1.21 -11.54
CA ILE A 417 14.48 -2.00 -12.74
C ILE A 417 14.00 -1.07 -13.84
N ARG A 418 14.57 -1.21 -15.02
CA ARG A 418 14.14 -0.51 -16.23
C ARG A 418 13.49 -1.51 -17.16
N VAL A 419 12.26 -1.23 -17.59
CA VAL A 419 11.54 -2.08 -18.53
C VAL A 419 11.20 -1.25 -19.77
N PRO A 420 11.62 -1.66 -20.98
CA PRO A 420 11.19 -1.01 -22.21
C PRO A 420 9.70 -1.25 -22.44
N VAL A 421 9.01 -0.23 -22.94
CA VAL A 421 7.60 -0.34 -23.32
C VAL A 421 7.49 -1.06 -24.66
N SER A 422 6.50 -1.94 -24.80
CA SER A 422 6.24 -2.66 -26.04
C SER A 422 5.91 -1.69 -27.17
N GLY A 423 6.63 -1.80 -28.30
CA GLY A 423 6.38 -0.97 -29.49
C GLY A 423 7.07 0.41 -29.48
N SER A 424 7.92 0.70 -28.49
CA SER A 424 8.80 1.87 -28.51
C SER A 424 10.18 1.49 -27.96
N SER A 425 11.25 1.94 -28.60
CA SER A 425 12.61 1.74 -28.08
C SER A 425 13.13 2.92 -27.25
N THR A 426 12.40 4.03 -27.26
CA THR A 426 12.77 5.29 -26.63
C THR A 426 12.05 5.48 -25.29
N VAL A 427 10.86 4.90 -25.12
CA VAL A 427 10.05 4.98 -23.91
C VAL A 427 10.34 3.78 -22.99
N THR A 428 10.71 4.08 -21.75
CA THR A 428 10.96 3.05 -20.73
C THR A 428 10.28 3.39 -19.41
N ILE A 429 9.84 2.36 -18.69
CA ILE A 429 9.35 2.50 -17.32
C ILE A 429 10.46 2.08 -16.36
N LYS A 430 10.87 2.98 -15.45
CA LYS A 430 11.75 2.59 -14.33
C LYS A 430 10.92 2.38 -13.09
N ALA A 431 11.09 1.24 -12.45
CA ALA A 431 10.51 0.90 -11.15
C ALA A 431 11.61 0.83 -10.09
N LYS A 432 11.55 1.68 -9.07
CA LYS A 432 12.42 1.64 -7.90
C LYS A 432 11.63 1.14 -6.70
N LEU A 433 12.05 0.02 -6.12
CA LEU A 433 11.36 -0.62 -5.01
C LEU A 433 12.15 -0.44 -3.72
N PHE A 434 11.46 -0.02 -2.67
CA PHE A 434 12.00 0.09 -1.32
C PHE A 434 11.03 -0.52 -0.32
N LEU A 435 11.59 -1.00 0.77
CA LEU A 435 10.81 -1.45 1.92
C LEU A 435 11.18 -0.57 3.11
N ARG A 436 10.17 0.00 3.79
CA ARG A 436 10.38 0.60 5.11
C ARG A 436 9.77 -0.28 6.18
N LEU A 437 10.62 -0.65 7.13
CA LEU A 437 10.29 -1.50 8.25
C LEU A 437 10.24 -0.69 9.53
N PHE A 438 9.16 -0.87 10.30
CA PHE A 438 8.99 -0.33 11.64
C PHE A 438 8.64 -1.50 12.56
N THR A 439 9.55 -1.94 13.42
CA THR A 439 9.26 -3.09 14.30
C THR A 439 9.98 -2.98 15.62
N SER A 440 9.30 -3.28 16.72
CA SER A 440 9.93 -3.42 18.04
C SER A 440 9.62 -4.75 18.75
N GLY A 441 8.59 -5.51 18.33
CA GLY A 441 8.19 -6.79 18.98
C GLY A 441 7.57 -7.83 18.03
N LYS A 442 6.75 -8.74 18.58
CA LYS A 442 6.13 -9.87 17.84
C LYS A 442 4.97 -9.42 16.96
N VAL A 443 5.07 -9.61 15.63
CA VAL A 443 4.03 -9.18 14.68
C VAL A 443 3.89 -10.15 13.52
N GLN A 444 2.65 -10.39 13.10
CA GLN A 444 2.35 -11.01 11.82
C GLN A 444 1.25 -10.22 11.10
N LEU A 445 1.60 -9.72 9.93
CA LEU A 445 0.76 -8.82 9.15
C LEU A 445 0.81 -9.23 7.67
N THR A 446 -0.36 -9.39 7.05
CA THR A 446 -0.47 -9.61 5.60
C THR A 446 -1.50 -8.65 5.01
N LEU A 447 -1.08 -7.90 4.01
CA LEU A 447 -1.87 -6.93 3.26
C LEU A 447 -1.94 -7.40 1.81
N SER A 448 -3.12 -7.24 1.20
CA SER A 448 -3.30 -7.43 -0.24
C SER A 448 -4.15 -6.29 -0.78
N GLN A 449 -3.64 -5.63 -1.81
CA GLN A 449 -4.18 -4.35 -2.26
C GLN A 449 -4.17 -4.25 -3.78
N ASN A 450 -5.27 -3.74 -4.34
CA ASN A 450 -5.33 -3.29 -5.73
C ASN A 450 -5.15 -1.78 -5.76
N HIS A 451 -4.18 -1.33 -6.55
CA HIS A 451 -3.85 0.08 -6.68
C HIS A 451 -4.10 0.51 -8.11
N VAL A 452 -4.90 1.56 -8.28
CA VAL A 452 -4.85 2.43 -9.44
C VAL A 452 -4.32 3.76 -8.96
N MET A 453 -3.22 4.20 -9.55
CA MET A 453 -2.61 5.48 -9.22
C MET A 453 -2.14 6.17 -10.47
N GLY A 454 -2.14 7.48 -10.48
CA GLY A 454 -1.65 8.24 -11.61
C GLY A 454 -1.81 9.73 -11.42
N MET A 455 -1.56 10.45 -12.49
CA MET A 455 -1.71 11.88 -12.57
C MET A 455 -2.13 12.33 -13.95
N GLU A 456 -2.72 13.50 -14.01
CA GLU A 456 -2.84 14.29 -15.23
C GLU A 456 -2.34 15.70 -14.91
N ALA A 457 -1.39 16.20 -15.71
CA ALA A 457 -0.99 17.60 -15.74
C ALA A 457 -1.56 18.26 -17.00
N ARG A 458 -2.36 19.30 -16.81
CA ARG A 458 -3.02 20.05 -17.89
C ARG A 458 -3.25 21.49 -17.43
N ASN A 459 -3.11 22.44 -18.35
CA ASN A 459 -3.36 23.86 -18.10
C ASN A 459 -2.56 24.45 -16.92
N GLY A 460 -1.34 23.98 -16.67
CA GLY A 460 -0.54 24.50 -15.55
C GLY A 460 -0.95 23.97 -14.17
N SER A 461 -1.82 22.96 -14.11
CA SER A 461 -2.21 22.29 -12.86
C SER A 461 -2.12 20.76 -12.97
N VAL A 462 -2.10 20.08 -11.82
CA VAL A 462 -2.03 18.62 -11.70
C VAL A 462 -3.22 18.11 -10.91
N ARG A 463 -3.79 17.00 -11.35
CA ARG A 463 -4.72 16.19 -10.56
C ARG A 463 -4.19 14.77 -10.38
N ALA A 464 -4.60 14.12 -9.31
CA ALA A 464 -4.26 12.75 -9.00
C ALA A 464 -5.36 11.78 -9.44
N ILE A 465 -4.96 10.68 -10.05
CA ILE A 465 -5.83 9.55 -10.38
C ILE A 465 -5.63 8.52 -9.28
N ARG A 466 -6.72 8.07 -8.66
CA ARG A 466 -6.63 7.13 -7.54
C ARG A 466 -7.87 6.26 -7.38
N GLU A 467 -7.65 4.96 -7.27
CA GLU A 467 -8.63 3.98 -6.79
C GLU A 467 -7.89 2.93 -5.96
N PHE A 468 -8.40 2.66 -4.76
CA PHE A 468 -7.78 1.73 -3.83
C PHE A 468 -8.82 0.78 -3.27
N ASP A 469 -8.51 -0.51 -3.34
CA ASP A 469 -9.26 -1.57 -2.66
C ASP A 469 -8.28 -2.39 -1.83
N HIS A 470 -8.65 -2.69 -0.59
CA HIS A 470 -7.76 -3.33 0.38
C HIS A 470 -8.47 -4.48 1.10
N ASP A 471 -7.79 -5.62 1.18
CA ASP A 471 -8.14 -6.75 2.04
C ASP A 471 -7.03 -7.00 3.07
N GLN A 472 -7.39 -7.50 4.25
CA GLN A 472 -6.46 -7.64 5.37
C GLN A 472 -6.65 -8.89 6.21
N ASN A 473 -5.52 -9.43 6.67
CA ASN A 473 -5.43 -10.36 7.79
C ASN A 473 -4.26 -9.95 8.70
N ALA A 474 -4.54 -9.62 9.97
CA ALA A 474 -3.52 -9.10 10.88
C ALA A 474 -3.59 -9.72 12.28
N LEU A 475 -2.43 -10.07 12.84
CA LEU A 475 -2.20 -10.37 14.25
C LEU A 475 -1.10 -9.44 14.77
N ILE A 476 -1.49 -8.41 15.52
CA ILE A 476 -0.59 -7.35 15.97
C ILE A 476 -0.45 -7.44 17.50
N LYS A 477 0.80 -7.51 17.99
CA LYS A 477 1.10 -7.56 19.43
C LYS A 477 2.17 -6.55 19.89
N ALA A 478 2.67 -5.72 18.97
CA ALA A 478 3.67 -4.71 19.26
C ALA A 478 3.51 -3.50 18.33
N ASP A 479 4.20 -2.40 18.67
CA ASP A 479 4.36 -1.28 17.77
C ASP A 479 5.01 -1.77 16.48
N SER A 480 4.32 -1.55 15.37
CA SER A 480 4.77 -2.04 14.09
C SER A 480 4.22 -1.26 12.93
N GLY A 481 4.93 -1.34 11.83
CA GLY A 481 4.52 -0.81 10.56
C GLY A 481 5.30 -1.48 9.46
N LEU A 482 4.62 -1.67 8.35
CA LEU A 482 5.22 -2.09 7.11
C LEU A 482 4.70 -1.14 6.05
N THR A 483 5.59 -0.45 5.35
CA THR A 483 5.21 0.28 4.15
C THR A 483 6.09 -0.18 3.00
N GLY A 484 5.46 -0.66 1.93
CA GLY A 484 6.10 -0.84 0.64
C GLY A 484 6.13 0.51 -0.07
N ASN A 485 7.30 0.93 -0.52
CA ASN A 485 7.40 2.10 -1.39
C ASN A 485 7.79 1.65 -2.80
N VAL A 486 6.97 2.02 -3.77
CA VAL A 486 7.26 1.77 -5.18
C VAL A 486 7.22 3.10 -5.90
N ARG A 487 8.33 3.45 -6.55
CA ARG A 487 8.41 4.59 -7.45
C ARG A 487 8.44 4.11 -8.88
N PHE A 488 7.57 4.67 -9.70
CA PHE A 488 7.57 4.46 -11.14
C PHE A 488 7.89 5.76 -11.84
N SER A 489 8.77 5.72 -12.83
CA SER A 489 8.98 6.84 -13.73
C SER A 489 8.70 6.44 -15.17
N LEU A 490 8.16 7.40 -15.92
CA LEU A 490 8.10 7.35 -17.37
C LEU A 490 9.31 8.11 -17.90
N ASP A 491 10.16 7.39 -18.61
CA ASP A 491 11.37 7.92 -19.20
C ASP A 491 11.27 7.90 -20.71
N PHE A 492 11.70 8.98 -21.35
CA PHE A 492 11.82 9.11 -22.78
C PHE A 492 13.25 9.48 -23.13
N MET A 493 13.93 8.66 -23.93
CA MET A 493 15.34 8.85 -24.34
C MET A 493 16.27 9.16 -23.15
N LYS A 494 16.12 8.39 -22.05
CA LYS A 494 16.86 8.52 -20.77
C LYS A 494 16.51 9.76 -19.91
N GLN A 495 15.68 10.68 -20.40
CA GLN A 495 15.14 11.76 -19.60
C GLN A 495 13.90 11.29 -18.84
N GLN A 496 13.85 11.57 -17.54
CA GLN A 496 12.69 11.28 -16.71
C GLN A 496 11.63 12.36 -16.92
N LEU A 497 10.54 12.04 -17.64
CA LEU A 497 9.49 13.01 -17.93
C LEU A 497 8.64 13.28 -16.69
N MET A 498 8.19 12.20 -16.04
CA MET A 498 7.33 12.24 -14.85
C MET A 498 7.53 11.00 -13.99
N ASP A 499 7.18 11.11 -12.72
CA ASP A 499 7.22 9.97 -11.81
C ASP A 499 6.13 10.01 -10.75
N ILE A 500 5.79 8.84 -10.25
CA ILE A 500 4.86 8.66 -9.15
C ILE A 500 5.47 7.67 -8.15
N SER A 501 5.54 8.10 -6.90
CA SER A 501 5.92 7.26 -5.76
C SER A 501 4.67 6.96 -4.96
N MET A 502 4.49 5.69 -4.61
CA MET A 502 3.45 5.25 -3.69
C MET A 502 4.09 4.62 -2.49
N GLU A 503 3.77 5.14 -1.32
CA GLU A 503 4.08 4.54 -0.02
C GLU A 503 2.78 3.98 0.55
N ALA A 504 2.61 2.67 0.46
CA ALA A 504 1.41 1.98 0.91
C ALA A 504 1.75 0.98 2.00
N GLY A 505 0.89 0.86 3.01
CA GLY A 505 1.11 -0.07 4.09
C GLY A 505 0.16 0.10 5.26
N ALA A 506 0.56 -0.44 6.41
CA ALA A 506 -0.18 -0.30 7.65
C ALA A 506 0.77 0.02 8.80
N LYS A 507 0.25 0.75 9.78
CA LYS A 507 0.92 1.07 11.02
C LYS A 507 0.00 0.75 12.18
N ALA A 508 0.57 0.15 13.21
CA ALA A 508 -0.09 -0.17 14.45
C ALA A 508 0.73 0.33 15.61
N LEU A 509 0.07 1.08 16.47
CA LEU A 509 0.58 1.63 17.70
C LEU A 509 -0.09 0.91 18.86
N VAL A 510 0.72 0.38 19.76
CA VAL A 510 0.33 -0.49 20.86
C VAL A 510 0.89 0.11 22.14
N SER A 511 0.02 0.44 23.09
CA SER A 511 0.42 0.94 24.40
C SER A 511 -0.09 0.00 25.50
N ALA A 512 0.82 -0.46 26.36
CA ALA A 512 0.47 -1.28 27.51
C ALA A 512 0.27 -0.44 28.78
N THR A 513 -0.71 -0.82 29.58
CA THR A 513 -0.93 -0.33 30.94
C THR A 513 -0.76 -1.49 31.91
N MET A 514 0.08 -1.28 32.92
CA MET A 514 0.28 -2.20 34.03
C MET A 514 -0.66 -1.82 35.18
N HIS A 515 -1.37 -2.81 35.69
CA HIS A 515 -2.22 -2.73 36.87
C HIS A 515 -1.53 -3.51 38.00
N LEU A 516 -1.03 -2.78 38.99
CA LEU A 516 -0.29 -3.29 40.13
C LEU A 516 -1.26 -3.43 41.31
N PHE A 517 -1.25 -4.58 41.97
CA PHE A 517 -2.11 -4.86 43.11
C PHE A 517 -1.27 -4.97 44.39
N ASP A 518 -1.70 -4.27 45.44
CA ASP A 518 -1.10 -4.38 46.76
C ASP A 518 -1.61 -5.61 47.53
N GLU A 519 -1.10 -5.81 48.75
CA GLU A 519 -1.43 -6.95 49.61
C GLU A 519 -2.91 -6.93 50.02
N GLU A 520 -3.60 -5.79 49.93
CA GLU A 520 -5.03 -5.63 50.18
C GLU A 520 -5.90 -5.76 48.92
N GLY A 521 -5.30 -5.94 47.75
CA GLY A 521 -5.99 -6.07 46.46
C GLY A 521 -6.43 -4.74 45.84
N LYS A 522 -5.99 -3.60 46.37
CA LYS A 522 -6.19 -2.29 45.76
C LYS A 522 -5.25 -2.13 44.57
N MET A 523 -5.78 -1.55 43.50
CA MET A 523 -5.10 -1.43 42.22
C MET A 523 -4.57 0.00 42.00
N GLU A 524 -3.35 0.08 41.47
CA GLU A 524 -2.76 1.28 40.88
C GLU A 524 -2.37 0.99 39.42
N SER A 525 -2.60 1.95 38.54
CA SER A 525 -2.29 1.83 37.10
C SER A 525 -1.11 2.71 36.73
N THR A 526 -0.20 2.16 35.94
CA THR A 526 0.89 2.92 35.32
C THR A 526 1.06 2.50 33.87
N ALA A 527 1.35 3.44 32.98
CA ALA A 527 1.72 3.13 31.60
C ALA A 527 3.06 2.38 31.59
N SER A 528 3.17 1.35 30.74
CA SER A 528 4.44 0.70 30.46
C SER A 528 5.28 1.56 29.52
N GLN A 529 6.59 1.59 29.75
CA GLN A 529 7.56 2.21 28.84
C GLN A 529 8.12 1.20 27.81
N TYR A 530 7.73 -0.07 27.93
CA TYR A 530 8.15 -1.18 27.09
C TYR A 530 7.01 -1.67 26.22
N ASP A 531 7.35 -2.44 25.19
CA ASP A 531 6.37 -3.05 24.31
C ASP A 531 5.39 -3.94 25.07
N ALA A 532 4.16 -3.99 24.58
CA ALA A 532 3.07 -4.69 25.25
C ALA A 532 3.32 -6.20 25.36
N ASP A 533 3.92 -6.81 24.34
CA ASP A 533 4.30 -8.22 24.37
C ASP A 533 5.40 -8.53 25.40
N VAL A 534 6.43 -7.69 25.50
CA VAL A 534 7.47 -7.81 26.54
C VAL A 534 6.86 -7.67 27.93
N THR A 535 6.06 -6.61 28.13
CA THR A 535 5.45 -6.30 29.42
C THR A 535 4.53 -7.43 29.89
N GLU A 536 3.67 -7.93 29.00
CA GLU A 536 2.73 -9.01 29.31
C GLU A 536 3.45 -10.35 29.50
N GLU A 537 4.45 -10.67 28.68
CA GLU A 537 5.22 -11.91 28.81
C GLU A 537 6.00 -11.95 30.13
N LEU A 538 6.66 -10.86 30.54
CA LEU A 538 7.40 -10.79 31.80
C LEU A 538 6.48 -10.76 33.04
N ALA A 539 5.27 -10.19 32.92
CA ALA A 539 4.27 -10.23 33.99
C ALA A 539 3.64 -11.63 34.16
N GLN A 540 3.72 -12.50 33.14
CA GLN A 540 3.06 -13.79 33.16
C GLN A 540 3.55 -14.67 34.32
N GLY A 541 2.60 -15.13 35.14
CA GLY A 541 2.88 -15.93 36.34
C GLY A 541 2.89 -15.11 37.63
N ASN A 542 2.92 -13.78 37.53
CA ASN A 542 2.72 -12.88 38.65
C ASN A 542 1.21 -12.57 38.81
N PRO A 543 0.54 -13.04 39.88
CA PRO A 543 -0.89 -12.81 40.07
C PRO A 543 -1.23 -11.33 40.36
N ASP A 544 -0.25 -10.51 40.76
CA ASP A 544 -0.46 -9.15 41.25
C ASP A 544 0.00 -8.08 40.24
N VAL A 545 0.45 -8.50 39.06
CA VAL A 545 0.75 -7.62 37.93
C VAL A 545 -0.11 -8.06 36.76
N LEU A 546 -1.08 -7.23 36.39
CA LEU A 546 -1.96 -7.47 35.25
C LEU A 546 -1.70 -6.43 34.17
N VAL A 547 -1.63 -6.86 32.92
CA VAL A 547 -1.38 -5.96 31.78
C VAL A 547 -2.63 -5.92 30.91
N CYS A 548 -3.00 -4.71 30.48
CA CYS A 548 -3.93 -4.50 29.39
C CYS A 548 -3.29 -3.60 28.34
N THR A 549 -3.86 -3.60 27.15
CA THR A 549 -3.22 -3.00 25.97
C THR A 549 -4.25 -2.25 25.15
N ASP A 550 -3.93 -1.01 24.78
CA ASP A 550 -4.66 -0.27 23.77
C ASP A 550 -3.93 -0.38 22.44
N ILE A 551 -4.68 -0.70 21.38
CA ILE A 551 -4.16 -0.81 20.02
C ILE A 551 -4.87 0.18 19.10
N ASN A 552 -4.07 0.95 18.37
CA ASN A 552 -4.50 1.79 17.28
C ASN A 552 -3.81 1.35 16.00
N ALA A 553 -4.54 0.79 15.05
CA ALA A 553 -3.99 0.35 13.78
C ALA A 553 -4.72 1.08 12.64
N TYR A 554 -3.96 1.52 11.64
CA TYR A 554 -4.48 2.27 10.50
C TYR A 554 -3.65 2.00 9.23
N TRP A 555 -4.30 2.21 8.09
CA TRP A 555 -3.66 2.18 6.79
C TRP A 555 -2.88 3.46 6.55
N LEU A 556 -1.76 3.33 5.86
CA LEU A 556 -0.98 4.45 5.36
C LEU A 556 -0.94 4.36 3.85
N LEU A 557 -1.27 5.46 3.20
CA LEU A 557 -1.15 5.60 1.77
C LEU A 557 -0.76 7.03 1.43
N LYS A 558 0.46 7.20 0.96
CA LYS A 558 0.97 8.48 0.46
C LYS A 558 1.32 8.34 -1.00
N LEU A 559 0.91 9.32 -1.79
CA LEU A 559 1.33 9.47 -3.17
C LEU A 559 2.23 10.70 -3.28
N HIS A 560 3.36 10.54 -3.96
CA HIS A 560 4.26 11.61 -4.35
C HIS A 560 4.23 11.68 -5.88
N LEU A 561 3.66 12.75 -6.42
CA LEU A 561 3.62 13.03 -7.84
C LEU A 561 4.79 13.93 -8.20
N ASN A 562 5.56 13.54 -9.22
CA ASN A 562 6.66 14.29 -9.81
C ASN A 562 7.72 14.75 -8.81
N SER A 563 8.70 13.89 -8.57
CA SER A 563 9.90 14.27 -7.83
C SER A 563 10.70 15.35 -8.57
N SER A 564 11.61 16.01 -7.85
CA SER A 564 12.51 17.03 -8.41
C SER A 564 13.47 16.52 -9.49
N SER A 565 13.58 15.19 -9.68
CA SER A 565 14.37 14.61 -10.78
C SER A 565 13.58 14.51 -12.09
N SER A 566 12.24 14.52 -12.04
CA SER A 566 11.40 14.55 -13.24
C SER A 566 11.33 15.94 -13.88
N LEU A 567 11.09 15.98 -15.19
CA LEU A 567 10.83 17.22 -15.92
C LEU A 567 9.62 17.96 -15.35
N LEU A 568 8.49 17.27 -15.14
CA LEU A 568 7.31 17.88 -14.52
C LEU A 568 7.60 18.44 -13.12
N GLY A 569 8.36 17.72 -12.29
CA GLY A 569 8.70 18.19 -10.95
C GLY A 569 9.52 19.47 -10.99
N ARG A 570 10.48 19.57 -11.92
CA ARG A 570 11.27 20.81 -12.14
C ARG A 570 10.43 21.98 -12.67
N LEU A 571 9.33 21.71 -13.37
CA LEU A 571 8.35 22.70 -13.81
C LEU A 571 7.34 23.09 -12.71
N GLY A 572 7.47 22.55 -11.50
CA GLY A 572 6.61 22.90 -10.35
C GLY A 572 5.37 22.03 -10.20
N PHE A 573 5.24 20.95 -10.97
CA PHE A 573 4.10 20.02 -10.92
C PHE A 573 4.23 18.93 -9.84
N GLY A 574 5.14 19.12 -8.88
CA GLY A 574 5.33 18.23 -7.74
C GLY A 574 4.20 18.34 -6.73
N LYS A 575 3.63 17.21 -6.28
CA LYS A 575 2.57 17.18 -5.27
C LYS A 575 2.67 15.97 -4.36
N ASP A 576 2.52 16.21 -3.06
CA ASP A 576 2.42 15.17 -2.04
C ASP A 576 0.99 15.04 -1.55
N LEU A 577 0.48 13.82 -1.47
CA LEU A 577 -0.89 13.53 -1.09
C LEU A 577 -0.92 12.43 -0.02
N SER A 578 -1.38 12.77 1.18
CA SER A 578 -1.74 11.80 2.20
C SER A 578 -3.17 11.35 1.95
N ILE A 579 -3.35 10.15 1.40
CA ILE A 579 -4.66 9.60 1.06
C ILE A 579 -5.26 8.89 2.27
N LEU A 580 -4.47 8.00 2.89
CA LEU A 580 -4.86 7.26 4.08
C LEU A 580 -3.85 7.51 5.19
N ASP A 581 -4.38 7.79 6.37
CA ASP A 581 -3.60 7.95 7.59
C ASP A 581 -4.40 7.54 8.84
N GLY A 582 -3.86 7.87 10.01
CA GLY A 582 -4.46 7.52 11.29
C GLY A 582 -5.80 8.19 11.59
N GLU A 583 -6.19 9.23 10.86
CA GLU A 583 -7.44 9.96 11.08
C GLU A 583 -8.60 9.36 10.29
N ASN A 584 -8.34 8.93 9.05
CA ASN A 584 -9.38 8.51 8.12
C ASN A 584 -9.39 7.00 7.77
N ALA A 585 -8.36 6.25 8.16
CA ALA A 585 -8.16 4.87 7.70
C ALA A 585 -7.87 3.86 8.82
N SER A 586 -8.64 3.92 9.90
CA SER A 586 -8.54 2.93 10.99
C SER A 586 -8.84 1.50 10.50
N ILE A 587 -7.95 0.57 10.81
CA ILE A 587 -8.07 -0.86 10.54
C ILE A 587 -9.20 -1.50 11.36
N PHE A 588 -9.47 -0.94 12.55
CA PHE A 588 -10.53 -1.42 13.41
C PHE A 588 -11.84 -0.64 13.20
N PRO A 589 -12.98 -1.33 13.09
CA PRO A 589 -14.28 -0.68 13.12
C PRO A 589 -14.47 0.09 14.43
N HIS A 590 -14.72 1.39 14.32
CA HIS A 590 -14.85 2.37 15.42
C HIS A 590 -13.53 2.80 16.10
N GLY A 591 -12.39 2.63 15.43
CA GLY A 591 -11.11 3.15 15.93
C GLY A 591 -10.44 2.24 16.96
N ARG A 592 -9.69 2.85 17.88
CA ARG A 592 -8.87 2.18 18.90
C ARG A 592 -9.60 1.04 19.62
N LYS A 593 -8.90 -0.06 19.88
CA LYS A 593 -9.43 -1.23 20.61
C LYS A 593 -8.64 -1.48 21.89
N HIS A 594 -9.34 -1.99 22.90
CA HIS A 594 -8.74 -2.43 24.15
C HIS A 594 -8.58 -3.95 24.15
N MET A 595 -7.48 -4.43 24.69
CA MET A 595 -7.12 -5.84 24.73
C MET A 595 -6.66 -6.26 26.12
N GLU A 596 -7.00 -7.49 26.46
CA GLU A 596 -6.56 -8.16 27.67
C GLU A 596 -6.23 -9.61 27.35
N ASN A 597 -5.05 -10.08 27.76
CA ASN A 597 -4.58 -11.42 27.41
C ASN A 597 -4.65 -11.68 25.88
N TRP A 598 -4.33 -10.65 25.09
CA TRP A 598 -4.49 -10.64 23.63
C TRP A 598 -5.91 -10.87 23.09
N GLN A 599 -6.94 -10.61 23.89
CA GLN A 599 -8.34 -10.69 23.48
C GLN A 599 -8.99 -9.32 23.53
N PHE A 600 -9.74 -8.97 22.49
CA PHE A 600 -10.49 -7.71 22.47
C PHE A 600 -11.58 -7.71 23.55
N VAL A 601 -11.66 -6.61 24.30
CA VAL A 601 -12.70 -6.37 25.30
C VAL A 601 -13.27 -4.96 25.10
N ASP A 602 -14.55 -4.76 25.42
CA ASP A 602 -15.21 -3.46 25.24
C ASP A 602 -14.71 -2.39 26.22
N ARG A 603 -14.19 -2.82 27.37
CA ARG A 603 -13.62 -1.97 28.43
C ARG A 603 -12.65 -2.77 29.28
N CYS A 604 -11.71 -2.07 29.92
CA CYS A 604 -10.79 -2.68 30.87
C CYS A 604 -11.57 -3.33 32.03
N SER A 605 -11.35 -4.64 32.20
CA SER A 605 -11.88 -5.50 33.26
C SER A 605 -10.98 -5.50 34.50
N ARG A 606 -9.72 -5.02 34.37
CA ARG A 606 -8.76 -4.93 35.47
C ARG A 606 -9.23 -3.84 36.44
N THR A 607 -9.76 -4.26 37.60
CA THR A 607 -10.30 -3.40 38.66
C THR A 607 -9.81 -3.89 40.03
N SER A 608 -9.84 -3.03 41.06
CA SER A 608 -9.47 -3.41 42.43
C SER A 608 -10.25 -4.65 42.89
N ARG A 609 -9.57 -5.54 43.60
CA ARG A 609 -10.08 -6.83 44.05
C ARG A 609 -10.61 -6.70 45.47
N LYS A 610 -11.64 -7.49 45.82
CA LYS A 610 -12.16 -7.57 47.20
C LYS A 610 -11.49 -8.66 48.03
N GLU A 611 -10.84 -9.63 47.38
CA GLU A 611 -10.16 -10.76 48.01
C GLU A 611 -8.74 -10.89 47.44
N VAL A 612 -7.78 -11.10 48.35
CA VAL A 612 -6.34 -11.25 48.04
C VAL A 612 -6.10 -12.66 47.50
N ILE A 613 -5.34 -12.79 46.42
CA ILE A 613 -5.01 -14.09 45.84
C ILE A 613 -4.01 -14.79 46.78
N GLN A 614 -4.45 -15.84 47.49
CA GLN A 614 -3.54 -16.66 48.29
C GLN A 614 -2.60 -17.45 47.37
N LYS A 615 -1.30 -17.10 47.45
CA LYS A 615 -0.21 -17.55 46.56
C LYS A 615 0.03 -19.07 46.55
N ASP A 616 -0.49 -19.81 47.53
CA ASP A 616 -0.40 -21.27 47.66
C ASP A 616 -1.71 -22.03 47.38
N SER A 617 -2.78 -21.34 46.99
CA SER A 617 -4.07 -21.98 46.73
C SER A 617 -4.24 -22.29 45.24
N ILE A 618 -4.57 -23.55 44.94
CA ILE A 618 -5.01 -23.97 43.61
C ILE A 618 -6.26 -23.15 43.28
N ALA A 619 -6.21 -22.36 42.22
CA ALA A 619 -7.33 -21.50 41.87
C ALA A 619 -8.57 -22.34 41.53
N VAL A 620 -9.73 -21.98 42.06
CA VAL A 620 -11.00 -22.54 41.57
C VAL A 620 -11.23 -22.01 40.15
N ARG A 621 -11.38 -22.92 39.21
CA ARG A 621 -11.51 -22.66 37.77
C ARG A 621 -12.69 -23.42 37.20
N GLU A 622 -12.97 -23.27 35.92
CA GLU A 622 -13.94 -24.10 35.21
C GLU A 622 -13.32 -25.38 34.64
N ARG A 623 -11.98 -25.48 34.65
CA ARG A 623 -11.19 -26.59 34.08
C ARG A 623 -9.92 -26.83 34.89
N ILE A 624 -9.29 -27.99 34.69
CA ILE A 624 -7.95 -28.28 35.25
C ILE A 624 -6.92 -27.37 34.56
N GLN A 625 -6.09 -26.67 35.33
CA GLN A 625 -4.98 -25.85 34.83
C GLN A 625 -3.64 -26.35 35.36
N LEU A 626 -2.66 -26.45 34.46
CA LEU A 626 -1.29 -26.88 34.76
C LEU A 626 -0.37 -25.65 34.74
N ALA A 627 0.73 -25.68 35.50
CA ALA A 627 1.77 -24.64 35.40
C ALA A 627 2.49 -24.67 34.04
N SER A 628 2.62 -25.85 33.44
CA SER A 628 3.11 -26.05 32.08
C SER A 628 2.36 -27.19 31.38
N TYR A 629 2.18 -27.05 30.07
CA TYR A 629 1.51 -28.02 29.18
C TYR A 629 2.49 -28.78 28.27
N ALA A 630 3.79 -28.48 28.38
CA ALA A 630 4.86 -29.24 27.75
C ALA A 630 6.07 -29.34 28.69
N ARG A 631 6.71 -30.51 28.74
CA ARG A 631 7.93 -30.73 29.55
C ARG A 631 8.92 -31.62 28.82
N ALA A 632 10.20 -31.24 28.89
CA ALA A 632 11.31 -32.13 28.58
C ALA A 632 11.76 -32.82 29.87
N VAL A 633 11.94 -34.14 29.83
CA VAL A 633 12.38 -34.94 30.98
C VAL A 633 13.48 -35.87 30.52
N GLY A 634 14.67 -35.78 31.12
CA GLY A 634 15.78 -36.67 30.80
C GLY A 634 15.47 -38.14 31.10
N VAL A 635 16.18 -39.06 30.43
CA VAL A 635 16.07 -40.49 30.74
C VAL A 635 16.49 -40.73 32.19
N GLY A 636 15.59 -41.29 33.00
CA GLY A 636 15.79 -41.51 34.44
C GLY A 636 15.49 -40.29 35.34
N GLU A 637 15.23 -39.11 34.77
CA GLU A 637 14.86 -37.91 35.52
C GLU A 637 13.38 -37.97 35.96
N THR A 638 13.07 -37.37 37.11
CA THR A 638 11.70 -37.25 37.63
C THR A 638 11.26 -35.80 37.80
N VAL A 639 10.10 -35.44 37.25
CA VAL A 639 9.55 -34.07 37.32
C VAL A 639 8.07 -34.10 37.75
N PRO A 640 7.64 -33.29 38.75
CA PRO A 640 6.24 -33.22 39.17
C PRO A 640 5.36 -32.42 38.20
N ILE A 641 4.09 -32.80 38.09
CA ILE A 641 3.05 -32.01 37.40
C ILE A 641 2.45 -31.01 38.38
N GLU A 642 2.71 -29.73 38.16
CA GLU A 642 2.18 -28.65 38.98
C GLU A 642 0.77 -28.24 38.54
N ILE A 643 -0.21 -28.43 39.43
CA ILE A 643 -1.60 -28.03 39.23
C ILE A 643 -1.82 -26.61 39.78
N THR A 644 -2.18 -25.69 38.92
CA THR A 644 -2.41 -24.27 39.24
C THR A 644 -3.90 -23.91 39.35
N GLY A 645 -4.79 -24.76 38.83
CA GLY A 645 -6.25 -24.57 38.95
C GLY A 645 -7.07 -25.85 38.84
N LEU A 646 -8.20 -25.91 39.55
CA LEU A 646 -9.12 -27.04 39.56
C LEU A 646 -10.59 -26.61 39.45
N PRO A 647 -11.46 -27.43 38.81
CA PRO A 647 -12.90 -27.21 38.82
C PRO A 647 -13.48 -27.14 40.23
N LYS A 648 -14.53 -26.33 40.42
CA LYS A 648 -15.22 -26.21 41.71
C LYS A 648 -15.69 -27.58 42.20
N GLY A 649 -15.29 -27.96 43.42
CA GLY A 649 -15.66 -29.23 44.05
C GLY A 649 -14.66 -30.38 43.86
N TYR A 650 -13.54 -30.15 43.18
CA TYR A 650 -12.45 -31.13 43.03
C TYR A 650 -11.18 -30.67 43.76
N ALA A 651 -10.47 -31.63 44.35
CA ALA A 651 -9.17 -31.45 44.97
C ALA A 651 -8.09 -32.25 44.22
N LYS A 652 -6.80 -31.99 44.48
CA LYS A 652 -5.68 -32.73 43.87
C LYS A 652 -5.80 -34.24 44.00
N LYS A 653 -6.32 -34.72 45.14
CA LYS A 653 -6.55 -36.15 45.41
C LYS A 653 -7.60 -36.80 44.50
N ASP A 654 -8.42 -36.00 43.83
CA ASP A 654 -9.47 -36.46 42.91
C ASP A 654 -8.95 -36.55 41.46
N LEU A 655 -7.67 -36.28 41.23
CA LEU A 655 -7.04 -36.39 39.92
C LEU A 655 -6.49 -37.80 39.66
N VAL A 656 -6.62 -38.22 38.41
CA VAL A 656 -6.09 -39.48 37.89
C VAL A 656 -5.17 -39.14 36.72
N TYR A 657 -3.96 -39.72 36.77
CA TYR A 657 -2.90 -39.53 35.79
C TYR A 657 -2.72 -40.78 34.95
N SER A 658 -2.55 -40.62 33.64
CA SER A 658 -2.22 -41.72 32.73
C SER A 658 -1.27 -41.24 31.63
N CYS A 659 -0.40 -42.14 31.17
CA CYS A 659 0.49 -41.88 30.05
C CYS A 659 0.05 -42.69 28.83
N ALA A 660 0.05 -42.08 27.65
CA ALA A 660 -0.37 -42.71 26.40
C ALA A 660 0.60 -43.83 25.96
N ASP A 661 1.91 -43.60 26.11
CA ASP A 661 2.96 -44.57 25.85
C ASP A 661 3.93 -44.65 27.04
N SER A 662 3.80 -45.72 27.82
CA SER A 662 4.62 -45.99 29.00
C SER A 662 6.02 -46.51 28.69
N ALA A 663 6.34 -46.80 27.42
CA ALA A 663 7.71 -47.13 27.03
C ALA A 663 8.60 -45.88 26.93
N ILE A 664 8.00 -44.71 26.64
CA ILE A 664 8.69 -43.42 26.50
C ILE A 664 8.82 -42.70 27.84
N ALA A 665 7.71 -42.57 28.60
CA ALA A 665 7.72 -41.98 29.94
C ALA A 665 6.61 -42.60 30.81
N ALA A 666 6.82 -42.67 32.14
CA ALA A 666 5.81 -43.11 33.10
C ALA A 666 5.32 -41.95 33.96
N VAL A 667 4.08 -42.03 34.47
CA VAL A 667 3.54 -41.09 35.45
C VAL A 667 3.03 -41.83 36.69
N SER A 668 3.40 -41.36 37.87
CA SER A 668 2.98 -41.94 39.15
C SER A 668 1.55 -41.52 39.54
N ARG A 669 1.00 -42.15 40.59
CA ARG A 669 -0.30 -41.77 41.17
C ARG A 669 -0.32 -40.35 41.74
N ASP A 670 0.84 -39.82 42.10
CA ASP A 670 1.00 -38.47 42.66
C ASP A 670 1.34 -37.42 41.58
N GLY A 671 1.27 -37.80 40.30
CA GLY A 671 1.54 -36.89 39.18
C GLY A 671 3.02 -36.61 38.95
N ILE A 672 3.92 -37.53 39.27
CA ILE A 672 5.36 -37.42 39.00
C ILE A 672 5.69 -38.17 37.71
N ILE A 673 6.28 -37.47 36.74
CA ILE A 673 6.70 -38.02 35.44
C ILE A 673 8.13 -38.53 35.53
N THR A 674 8.40 -39.71 34.98
CA THR A 674 9.75 -40.29 34.82
C THR A 674 10.04 -40.56 33.35
N GLY A 675 11.14 -40.04 32.82
CA GLY A 675 11.59 -40.34 31.45
C GLY A 675 12.19 -41.75 31.35
N ILE A 676 11.81 -42.54 30.34
CA ILE A 676 12.24 -43.94 30.17
C ILE A 676 13.08 -44.13 28.91
N GLN A 677 12.58 -43.72 27.75
CA GLN A 677 13.27 -43.83 26.46
C GLN A 677 13.04 -42.59 25.60
N PRO A 678 13.99 -42.23 24.72
CA PRO A 678 13.84 -41.09 23.83
C PRO A 678 12.58 -41.17 22.95
N GLY A 679 11.83 -40.07 22.86
CA GLY A 679 10.57 -39.99 22.14
C GLY A 679 9.62 -38.98 22.76
N SER A 680 8.44 -38.81 22.16
CA SER A 680 7.38 -37.96 22.71
C SER A 680 6.16 -38.79 23.09
N THR A 681 5.61 -38.54 24.27
CA THR A 681 4.38 -39.17 24.76
C THR A 681 3.49 -38.14 25.43
N GLU A 682 2.22 -38.46 25.64
CA GLU A 682 1.24 -37.55 26.22
C GLU A 682 0.77 -38.06 27.58
N VAL A 683 0.84 -37.20 28.58
CA VAL A 683 0.31 -37.46 29.91
C VAL A 683 -1.05 -36.78 30.06
N THR A 684 -2.07 -37.58 30.34
CA THR A 684 -3.43 -37.14 30.63
C THR A 684 -3.59 -36.95 32.14
N VAL A 685 -4.14 -35.80 32.53
CA VAL A 685 -4.65 -35.51 33.88
C VAL A 685 -6.17 -35.40 33.80
N SER A 686 -6.91 -36.18 34.57
CA SER A 686 -8.37 -36.20 34.55
C SER A 686 -8.97 -36.24 35.96
N THR A 687 -10.21 -35.79 36.14
CA THR A 687 -10.93 -36.02 37.39
C THR A 687 -11.38 -37.48 37.50
N SER A 688 -11.50 -38.00 38.73
CA SER A 688 -11.88 -39.39 39.02
C SER A 688 -13.25 -39.81 38.47
N ASP A 689 -14.14 -38.84 38.24
CA ASP A 689 -15.44 -39.03 37.59
C ASP A 689 -15.42 -38.80 36.07
N GLY A 690 -14.27 -38.49 35.49
CA GLY A 690 -14.05 -38.30 34.06
C GLY A 690 -14.61 -37.01 33.46
N LYS A 691 -15.19 -36.10 34.25
CA LYS A 691 -15.83 -34.87 33.73
C LYS A 691 -14.85 -33.85 33.16
N TYR A 692 -13.66 -33.74 33.72
CA TYR A 692 -12.65 -32.78 33.28
C TYR A 692 -11.35 -33.50 32.95
N LYS A 693 -10.73 -33.13 31.84
CA LYS A 693 -9.49 -33.73 31.33
C LYS A 693 -8.59 -32.65 30.73
N VAL A 694 -7.28 -32.81 30.91
CA VAL A 694 -6.26 -31.97 30.29
C VAL A 694 -5.03 -32.82 29.96
N GLN A 695 -4.27 -32.40 28.95
CA GLN A 695 -3.12 -33.13 28.43
C GLN A 695 -1.84 -32.30 28.54
N LEU A 696 -0.73 -33.00 28.76
CA LEU A 696 0.63 -32.49 28.87
C LEU A 696 1.52 -33.30 27.93
N SER A 697 2.22 -32.62 27.02
CA SER A 697 3.19 -33.28 26.13
C SER A 697 4.53 -33.47 26.86
N VAL A 698 5.05 -34.69 26.84
CA VAL A 698 6.34 -35.05 27.43
C VAL A 698 7.30 -35.43 26.31
N LEU A 699 8.43 -34.74 26.24
CA LEU A 699 9.54 -35.09 25.36
C LEU A 699 10.67 -35.66 26.20
N VAL A 700 11.10 -36.88 25.89
CA VAL A 700 12.34 -37.44 26.41
C VAL A 700 13.39 -37.28 25.31
N PRO A 701 14.32 -36.32 25.42
CA PRO A 701 15.30 -36.08 24.37
C PRO A 701 16.30 -37.24 24.29
N SER A 702 16.71 -37.60 23.07
CA SER A 702 17.86 -38.47 22.85
C SER A 702 19.12 -37.71 23.27
N SER A 703 19.91 -38.25 24.19
CA SER A 703 21.10 -37.56 24.71
C SER A 703 22.11 -37.29 23.58
N SER A 704 22.23 -36.04 23.15
CA SER A 704 23.53 -35.46 22.80
C SER A 704 23.99 -34.69 24.03
N ALA A 705 25.16 -35.07 24.55
CA ALA A 705 25.73 -34.58 25.80
C ALA A 705 25.72 -33.05 25.92
N LEU A 706 25.52 -32.62 27.17
CA LEU A 706 25.66 -31.27 27.73
C LEU A 706 26.82 -30.46 27.16
#